data_AF-A0A6P5GQU2-F1
#
_entry.id   AF-A0A6P5GQU2-F1
#
_cell.length_a   1.000
_cell.length_b   1.000
_cell.length_c   1.000
_cell.angle_alpha   90.00
_cell.angle_beta   90.00
_cell.angle_gamma   90.00
#
_symmetry.space_group_name_H-M   'P 1'
#
loop_
_entity.id
_entity.type
_entity.pdbx_description
1 polymer ?
#
loop_
_entity_poly.entity_id
_entity_poly.type
_entity_poly.pdbx_seq_one_letter_code
_entity_poly.pdbx_strand_id
1 'polypeptide(L)'
;MGARGVVGRVGLHRLHMGGGDGGTARTVKSGVHHRTAQISKPVQLRTALGSDFVGKERECKTNSLETDSPSSALSDRRPTTPGKKRLLLTLSVLLSFLAGLPFLLKSTEIYRSPLPYASLSSLPRSDPPSVPCRFHALFLRPADPDLADRLALSISDELRRRRRRSADHPFGCCGGDFAVSVTVDSRGSCVGSGAAPACLWSCGAVDPAEFAGRDDEAVDELLDSALNGGRGECSGTICCGGGGGGTVYSVVVVQGEEGDERQARVVVGKHRHAWMVGRIDEEDAVSMIGKIFAKYFMNGGVENGGGKEEFMPVGSDGSVVLSFSLLNADPNDWVYDWEFQKIGENMLAPVAEALAPIANISIESQVLYHTPKSSNSLWDDKLDSWILSIGDLPFFVNSNEWHLDTSISATGRSKVLQFVVYVPSARECPLYLQLPDGKASKTNAFISPMWGGVVVWNPPQCSSDSQKMHTARNRISAQDLQKILEVFVGQLRLLFGVNSSHKESGISKFIASEKGFTEWELDVLYRHHACSNILSCLTTLESLSNLVQSLPRMIVTDEIGKQVKLSLEAAYLAQRNASLGINDASAESSTKARALAEDAFFHPSIMSISYSSIEHYFAIYMPFFAPVCLHVLLAAIKEVKRYRRERAKYLAFLAAQAGSS
;
A
#
# COMPACT_ATOMS: atom_id res chain seq x y z
N MET A 1 31.95 19.31 20.44
CA MET A 1 32.85 18.27 19.91
C MET A 1 32.04 17.00 19.71
N GLY A 2 31.95 16.49 18.48
CA GLY A 2 31.27 15.21 18.18
C GLY A 2 30.34 15.29 16.98
N ALA A 3 30.91 15.47 15.78
CA ALA A 3 30.22 15.37 14.50
C ALA A 3 30.16 13.90 14.02
N ARG A 4 29.01 13.49 13.46
CA ARG A 4 28.81 12.35 12.56
C ARG A 4 27.65 12.77 11.65
N GLY A 5 27.70 12.77 10.32
CA GLY A 5 28.60 12.16 9.35
C GLY A 5 27.73 11.77 8.16
N VAL A 6 27.38 12.74 7.31
CA VAL A 6 26.58 12.53 6.09
C VAL A 6 27.54 12.11 4.98
N VAL A 7 27.38 10.90 4.45
CA VAL A 7 28.14 10.42 3.28
C VAL A 7 27.20 10.42 2.08
N GLY A 8 27.26 11.50 1.29
CA GLY A 8 26.76 11.52 -0.08
C GLY A 8 27.86 11.05 -1.02
N ARG A 9 27.61 9.96 -1.78
CA ARG A 9 28.43 9.58 -2.94
C ARG A 9 27.67 9.95 -4.20
N VAL A 10 28.10 11.04 -4.84
CA VAL A 10 27.75 11.38 -6.22
C VAL A 10 28.82 10.79 -7.13
N GLY A 11 28.44 9.84 -7.99
CA GLY A 11 29.27 9.34 -9.07
C GLY A 11 28.81 9.96 -10.39
N LEU A 12 29.52 10.99 -10.86
CA LEU A 12 29.40 11.49 -12.23
C LEU A 12 30.13 10.52 -13.18
N HIS A 13 29.45 9.97 -14.17
CA HIS A 13 30.09 9.48 -15.39
C HIS A 13 29.52 10.22 -16.60
N ARG A 14 30.36 11.11 -17.15
CA ARG A 14 30.16 11.86 -18.39
C ARG A 14 30.85 11.08 -19.51
N LEU A 15 30.11 10.57 -20.48
CA LEU A 15 30.69 10.02 -21.71
C LEU A 15 30.20 10.86 -22.90
N HIS A 16 31.15 11.60 -23.47
CA HIS A 16 31.07 12.29 -24.75
C HIS A 16 31.79 11.45 -25.80
N MET A 17 31.11 11.09 -26.88
CA MET A 17 31.65 10.77 -28.21
C MET A 17 30.51 11.17 -29.18
N GLY A 18 30.64 12.08 -30.15
CA GLY A 18 31.73 12.27 -31.11
C GLY A 18 31.30 11.62 -32.42
N GLY A 19 30.68 12.40 -33.32
CA GLY A 19 30.05 11.92 -34.56
C GLY A 19 31.01 11.63 -35.72
N GLY A 20 30.46 11.02 -36.78
CA GLY A 20 31.14 10.80 -38.06
C GLY A 20 30.34 9.93 -39.05
N ASP A 21 29.70 10.64 -40.00
CA ASP A 21 29.16 10.32 -41.34
C ASP A 21 29.03 8.88 -41.90
N GLY A 22 27.86 8.67 -42.55
CA GLY A 22 27.80 8.39 -44.00
C GLY A 22 27.58 6.94 -44.45
N GLY A 23 26.37 6.61 -44.95
CA GLY A 23 26.15 5.38 -45.72
C GLY A 23 24.69 5.02 -45.99
N THR A 24 24.21 5.36 -47.18
CA THR A 24 22.91 5.05 -47.77
C THR A 24 22.61 3.54 -47.91
N ALA A 25 21.38 3.11 -47.59
CA ALA A 25 20.42 2.48 -48.53
C ALA A 25 19.50 1.39 -47.92
N ARG A 26 18.26 1.40 -48.43
CA ARG A 26 17.23 0.33 -48.52
C ARG A 26 16.28 0.09 -47.35
N THR A 27 15.11 0.69 -47.55
CA THR A 27 13.76 0.24 -47.21
C THR A 27 13.52 -1.27 -47.33
N VAL A 28 13.05 -1.89 -46.24
CA VAL A 28 12.21 -3.10 -46.29
C VAL A 28 11.09 -2.95 -45.25
N LYS A 29 9.86 -2.84 -45.74
CA LYS A 29 8.62 -3.00 -44.97
C LYS A 29 8.42 -4.49 -44.67
N SER A 30 8.23 -4.87 -43.42
CA SER A 30 7.64 -6.17 -43.06
C SER A 30 6.42 -5.97 -42.17
N GLY A 31 5.24 -6.03 -42.78
CA GLY A 31 4.00 -6.29 -42.07
C GLY A 31 3.92 -7.78 -41.75
N VAL A 32 3.58 -8.11 -40.51
CA VAL A 32 3.31 -9.48 -40.08
C VAL A 32 1.82 -9.59 -39.76
N HIS A 33 1.10 -10.21 -40.69
CA HIS A 33 -0.25 -10.72 -40.47
C HIS A 33 -0.19 -12.01 -39.65
N HIS A 34 -1.00 -12.08 -38.60
CA HIS A 34 -1.38 -13.33 -37.95
C HIS A 34 -2.06 -14.27 -38.96
N ARG A 35 -1.48 -15.45 -39.18
CA ARG A 35 -2.19 -16.63 -39.69
C ARG A 35 -1.95 -17.81 -38.76
N THR A 36 -3.04 -18.24 -38.15
CA THR A 36 -3.28 -19.53 -37.52
C THR A 36 -3.00 -20.66 -38.51
N ALA A 37 -2.16 -21.62 -38.14
CA ALA A 37 -1.97 -22.87 -38.86
C ALA A 37 -2.04 -24.05 -37.88
N GLN A 38 -3.11 -24.83 -38.03
CA GLN A 38 -3.25 -26.17 -37.48
C GLN A 38 -2.14 -27.08 -38.05
N ILE A 39 -1.46 -27.84 -37.21
CA ILE A 39 -0.55 -28.90 -37.65
C ILE A 39 -1.23 -30.26 -37.48
N SER A 40 -1.29 -30.92 -38.63
CA SER A 40 -1.83 -32.24 -38.92
C SER A 40 -0.83 -33.37 -38.62
N LYS A 41 -1.41 -34.57 -38.47
CA LYS A 41 -0.81 -35.90 -38.21
C LYS A 41 0.47 -36.24 -39.02
N PRO A 42 1.35 -37.12 -38.52
CA PRO A 42 2.25 -37.88 -39.37
C PRO A 42 1.72 -39.30 -39.67
N VAL A 43 1.38 -39.48 -40.95
CA VAL A 43 1.72 -40.58 -41.89
C VAL A 43 2.00 -41.98 -41.32
N GLN A 44 1.14 -42.92 -41.74
CA GLN A 44 1.40 -44.37 -41.82
C GLN A 44 2.25 -44.69 -43.06
N LEU A 45 3.27 -45.55 -42.90
CA LEU A 45 3.77 -46.39 -43.98
C LEU A 45 3.38 -47.84 -43.68
N ARG A 46 2.48 -48.39 -44.50
CA ARG A 46 2.22 -49.83 -44.64
C ARG A 46 3.10 -50.37 -45.75
N THR A 47 3.74 -51.50 -45.52
CA THR A 47 3.96 -52.48 -46.59
C THR A 47 3.98 -53.87 -45.98
N ALA A 48 3.08 -54.70 -46.48
CA ALA A 48 2.91 -56.10 -46.14
C ALA A 48 3.89 -56.96 -46.95
N LEU A 49 4.24 -58.13 -46.42
CA LEU A 49 4.10 -59.43 -47.09
C LEU A 49 4.74 -60.52 -46.22
N GLY A 50 4.00 -61.62 -46.06
CA GLY A 50 4.50 -62.86 -45.47
C GLY A 50 4.92 -63.87 -46.54
N SER A 51 5.25 -65.05 -45.99
CA SER A 51 5.41 -66.39 -46.58
C SER A 51 6.79 -66.83 -47.12
N ASP A 52 7.22 -67.97 -46.54
CA ASP A 52 7.94 -69.11 -47.12
C ASP A 52 9.33 -69.51 -46.56
N PHE A 53 9.27 -70.43 -45.58
CA PHE A 53 9.79 -71.82 -45.58
C PHE A 53 11.20 -72.16 -46.15
N VAL A 54 12.06 -72.79 -45.31
CA VAL A 54 12.53 -74.20 -45.37
C VAL A 54 13.91 -74.40 -44.68
N GLY A 55 14.02 -75.45 -43.84
CA GLY A 55 15.25 -76.25 -43.64
C GLY A 55 15.93 -76.10 -42.25
N LYS A 56 15.78 -76.95 -41.21
CA LYS A 56 15.86 -78.42 -41.01
C LYS A 56 17.25 -78.91 -40.56
N GLU A 57 17.40 -79.25 -39.28
CA GLU A 57 18.36 -80.23 -38.72
C GLU A 57 17.82 -80.71 -37.35
N ARG A 58 17.00 -81.76 -37.32
CA ARG A 58 17.32 -83.19 -37.07
C ARG A 58 17.74 -83.52 -35.63
N GLU A 59 16.73 -83.97 -34.87
CA GLU A 59 16.85 -84.92 -33.75
C GLU A 59 17.53 -86.23 -34.17
N CYS A 60 18.31 -86.80 -33.25
CA CYS A 60 18.56 -88.24 -33.20
C CYS A 60 18.03 -88.75 -31.84
N LYS A 61 16.91 -89.48 -31.88
CA LYS A 61 16.37 -90.23 -30.74
C LYS A 61 17.20 -91.51 -30.55
N THR A 62 17.51 -91.83 -29.30
CA THR A 62 17.66 -93.22 -28.88
C THR A 62 16.68 -93.46 -27.74
N ASN A 63 15.64 -94.24 -28.05
CA ASN A 63 14.76 -94.85 -27.05
C ASN A 63 15.52 -96.01 -26.40
N SER A 64 15.53 -96.05 -25.08
CA SER A 64 15.64 -97.31 -24.34
C SER A 64 14.62 -97.28 -23.21
N LEU A 65 13.72 -98.26 -23.26
CA LEU A 65 12.74 -98.58 -22.23
C LEU A 65 13.43 -98.77 -20.88
N GLU A 66 12.91 -98.15 -19.82
CA GLU A 66 13.07 -98.66 -18.46
C GLU A 66 11.76 -98.47 -17.67
N THR A 67 11.04 -99.59 -17.59
CA THR A 67 10.29 -100.13 -16.45
C THR A 67 10.01 -99.23 -15.24
N ASP A 68 8.71 -99.03 -14.98
CA ASP A 68 8.17 -98.70 -13.65
C ASP A 68 8.66 -99.71 -12.59
N SER A 69 9.32 -99.21 -11.54
CA SER A 69 9.30 -99.84 -10.22
C SER A 69 9.49 -98.80 -9.11
N PRO A 70 8.86 -98.99 -7.93
CA PRO A 70 8.60 -97.91 -6.98
C PRO A 70 9.73 -97.82 -5.95
N SER A 71 10.45 -96.71 -5.86
CA SER A 71 11.24 -96.40 -4.68
C SER A 71 11.57 -94.92 -4.51
N SER A 72 11.60 -94.50 -3.24
CA SER A 72 12.19 -93.27 -2.67
C SER A 72 11.27 -92.05 -2.42
N ALA A 73 10.32 -92.26 -1.51
CA ALA A 73 9.83 -91.23 -0.60
C ALA A 73 10.95 -90.73 0.38
N LEU A 74 11.99 -90.07 -0.13
CA LEU A 74 13.16 -89.67 0.66
C LEU A 74 13.65 -88.23 0.48
N SER A 75 12.85 -87.31 -0.09
CA SER A 75 13.28 -85.92 -0.33
C SER A 75 12.80 -84.87 0.69
N ASP A 76 12.18 -85.27 1.80
CA ASP A 76 11.50 -84.31 2.69
C ASP A 76 12.19 -83.99 4.02
N ARG A 77 13.38 -84.55 4.29
CA ARG A 77 14.07 -84.36 5.59
C ARG A 77 15.50 -83.90 5.42
N ARG A 78 15.89 -82.87 6.18
CA ARG A 78 17.23 -82.28 6.15
C ARG A 78 17.95 -82.52 7.49
N PRO A 79 19.09 -83.23 7.51
CA PRO A 79 19.80 -83.58 8.76
C PRO A 79 20.70 -82.46 9.31
N THR A 80 21.01 -81.43 8.50
CA THR A 80 21.92 -80.33 8.87
C THR A 80 21.17 -79.03 9.14
N THR A 81 21.62 -78.23 10.12
CA THR A 81 21.06 -76.89 10.37
C THR A 81 21.11 -76.01 9.11
N PRO A 82 20.04 -75.27 8.77
CA PRO A 82 20.07 -74.37 7.62
C PRO A 82 21.10 -73.25 7.83
N GLY A 83 21.98 -73.07 6.83
CA GLY A 83 23.05 -72.07 6.89
C GLY A 83 22.50 -70.64 6.97
N LYS A 84 22.88 -69.91 8.02
CA LYS A 84 22.42 -68.53 8.27
C LYS A 84 23.09 -67.48 7.38
N LYS A 85 24.26 -67.78 6.80
CA LYS A 85 25.11 -66.82 6.08
C LYS A 85 24.37 -66.08 4.94
N ARG A 86 23.60 -66.81 4.12
CA ARG A 86 22.86 -66.22 2.99
C ARG A 86 21.71 -65.33 3.45
N LEU A 87 20.95 -65.76 4.46
CA LEU A 87 19.90 -64.97 5.08
C LEU A 87 20.46 -63.68 5.67
N LEU A 88 21.58 -63.78 6.40
CA LEU A 88 22.25 -62.66 7.05
C LEU A 88 22.77 -61.64 6.02
N LEU A 89 23.35 -62.11 4.91
CA LEU A 89 23.79 -61.26 3.80
C LEU A 89 22.60 -60.54 3.14
N THR A 90 21.53 -61.26 2.78
CA THR A 90 20.35 -60.65 2.13
C THR A 90 19.63 -59.66 3.04
N LEU A 91 19.57 -59.97 4.34
CA LEU A 91 18.93 -59.10 5.31
C LEU A 91 19.81 -57.88 5.62
N SER A 92 21.13 -58.03 5.60
CA SER A 92 22.08 -56.90 5.69
C SER A 92 21.92 -55.93 4.52
N VAL A 93 21.78 -56.42 3.28
CA VAL A 93 21.55 -55.56 2.11
C VAL A 93 20.21 -54.81 2.21
N LEU A 94 19.14 -55.51 2.64
CA LEU A 94 17.85 -54.87 2.90
C LEU A 94 17.96 -53.81 4.01
N LEU A 95 18.68 -54.09 5.10
CA LEU A 95 18.85 -53.16 6.21
C LEU A 95 19.61 -51.91 5.77
N SER A 96 20.69 -52.07 5.01
CA SER A 96 21.45 -50.94 4.44
C SER A 96 20.59 -50.10 3.48
N PHE A 97 19.74 -50.74 2.67
CA PHE A 97 18.81 -50.05 1.79
C PHE A 97 17.77 -49.23 2.58
N LEU A 98 17.20 -49.82 3.63
CA LEU A 98 16.25 -49.14 4.51
C LEU A 98 16.90 -48.02 5.31
N ALA A 99 18.17 -48.16 5.71
CA ALA A 99 18.94 -47.12 6.37
C ALA A 99 19.26 -45.93 5.45
N GLY A 100 19.28 -46.13 4.13
CA GLY A 100 19.45 -45.05 3.13
C GLY A 100 18.20 -44.18 2.93
N LEU A 101 17.00 -44.71 3.20
CA LEU A 101 15.74 -43.97 3.07
C LEU A 101 15.67 -42.69 3.93
N PRO A 102 16.00 -42.70 5.25
CA PRO A 102 15.98 -41.48 6.05
C PRO A 102 17.01 -40.45 5.56
N PHE A 103 18.17 -40.88 5.04
CA PHE A 103 19.16 -39.97 4.46
C PHE A 103 18.63 -39.32 3.18
N LEU A 104 17.99 -40.11 2.30
CA LEU A 104 17.36 -39.61 1.09
C LEU A 104 16.26 -38.59 1.42
N LEU A 105 15.35 -38.95 2.35
CA LEU A 105 14.28 -38.04 2.80
C LEU A 105 14.85 -36.75 3.38
N LYS A 106 15.91 -36.82 4.21
CA LYS A 106 16.57 -35.66 4.80
C LYS A 106 17.28 -34.78 3.76
N SER A 107 17.93 -35.40 2.76
CA SER A 107 18.61 -34.67 1.68
C SER A 107 17.63 -33.94 0.75
N THR A 108 16.38 -34.37 0.72
CA THR A 108 15.31 -33.78 -0.08
C THR A 108 14.34 -32.92 0.73
N GLU A 109 14.59 -32.76 2.03
CA GLU A 109 13.82 -31.89 2.89
C GLU A 109 14.11 -30.44 2.55
N ILE A 110 13.06 -29.67 2.27
CA ILE A 110 13.18 -28.24 2.00
C ILE A 110 13.23 -27.54 3.35
N TYR A 111 14.34 -26.87 3.62
CA TYR A 111 14.45 -26.00 4.79
C TYR A 111 13.48 -24.84 4.68
N ARG A 112 12.80 -24.54 5.79
CA ARG A 112 11.81 -23.47 5.92
C ARG A 112 12.10 -22.68 7.17
N SER A 113 12.23 -21.37 7.02
CA SER A 113 12.20 -20.49 8.18
C SER A 113 10.85 -20.65 8.91
N PRO A 114 10.84 -20.86 10.23
CA PRO A 114 9.59 -20.91 10.99
C PRO A 114 8.93 -19.53 11.00
N LEU A 115 7.68 -19.46 10.55
CA LEU A 115 6.89 -18.24 10.66
C LEU A 115 6.19 -18.17 12.02
N PRO A 116 6.02 -16.98 12.60
CA PRO A 116 5.38 -16.79 13.90
C PRO A 116 3.85 -16.91 13.81
N TYR A 117 3.34 -18.11 13.52
CA TYR A 117 1.91 -18.38 13.34
C TYR A 117 1.04 -18.03 14.56
N ALA A 118 1.57 -18.20 15.77
CA ALA A 118 0.87 -17.81 17.01
C ALA A 118 0.63 -16.29 17.07
N SER A 119 1.64 -15.49 16.70
CA SER A 119 1.50 -14.03 16.65
C SER A 119 0.56 -13.59 15.53
N LEU A 120 0.66 -14.22 14.35
CA LEU A 120 -0.22 -13.95 13.20
C LEU A 120 -1.70 -14.23 13.53
N SER A 121 -1.97 -15.29 14.29
CA SER A 121 -3.33 -15.65 14.71
C SER A 121 -3.86 -14.83 15.87
N SER A 122 -3.00 -14.16 16.64
CA SER A 122 -3.36 -13.30 17.77
C SER A 122 -3.75 -11.88 17.39
N LEU A 123 -3.50 -11.47 16.14
CA LEU A 123 -3.84 -10.13 15.67
C LEU A 123 -5.36 -10.01 15.48
N PRO A 124 -5.96 -8.90 15.91
CA PRO A 124 -7.40 -8.68 15.76
C PRO A 124 -7.76 -8.72 14.27
N ARG A 125 -8.65 -9.66 13.91
CA ARG A 125 -8.99 -10.02 12.53
C ARG A 125 -10.04 -9.12 11.88
N SER A 126 -10.63 -8.19 12.64
CA SER A 126 -11.87 -7.52 12.20
C SER A 126 -12.01 -6.07 12.64
N ASP A 127 -11.32 -5.62 13.69
CA ASP A 127 -11.45 -4.25 14.17
C ASP A 127 -10.13 -3.48 14.00
N PRO A 128 -10.12 -2.38 13.23
CA PRO A 128 -8.96 -1.50 13.16
C PRO A 128 -8.67 -0.91 14.55
N PRO A 129 -7.40 -0.55 14.84
CA PRO A 129 -7.05 0.06 16.10
C PRO A 129 -7.87 1.33 16.34
N SER A 130 -8.54 1.42 17.50
CA SER A 130 -9.26 2.62 17.90
C SER A 130 -8.27 3.71 18.29
N VAL A 131 -8.22 4.79 17.50
CA VAL A 131 -7.48 5.99 17.89
C VAL A 131 -8.36 6.78 18.85
N PRO A 132 -7.91 7.11 20.08
CA PRO A 132 -8.71 7.88 21.01
C PRO A 132 -8.80 9.32 20.53
N CYS A 133 -10.01 9.78 20.24
CA CYS A 133 -10.27 11.16 19.81
C CYS A 133 -10.89 11.94 20.97
N ARG A 134 -10.23 13.00 21.41
CA ARG A 134 -10.69 13.86 22.51
C ARG A 134 -11.23 15.17 21.96
N PHE A 135 -12.47 15.47 22.31
CA PHE A 135 -13.17 16.67 21.89
C PHE A 135 -13.42 17.58 23.09
N HIS A 136 -13.10 18.85 22.92
CA HIS A 136 -13.29 19.87 23.94
C HIS A 136 -14.17 20.99 23.37
N ALA A 137 -15.28 21.30 24.02
CA ALA A 137 -16.09 22.46 23.65
C ALA A 137 -15.97 23.54 24.73
N LEU A 138 -15.61 24.74 24.33
CA LEU A 138 -15.44 25.90 25.21
C LEU A 138 -16.55 26.91 24.94
N PHE A 139 -17.29 27.30 25.97
CA PHE A 139 -18.34 28.32 25.88
C PHE A 139 -17.92 29.55 26.69
N LEU A 140 -17.71 30.68 26.02
CA LEU A 140 -17.46 31.97 26.66
C LEU A 140 -18.80 32.66 26.92
N ARG A 141 -19.37 32.42 28.10
CA ARG A 141 -20.69 32.95 28.49
C ARG A 141 -20.85 33.02 30.02
N PRO A 142 -21.82 33.80 30.53
CA PRO A 142 -22.10 33.84 31.97
C PRO A 142 -22.34 32.44 32.55
N ALA A 143 -21.76 32.17 33.72
CA ALA A 143 -21.73 30.84 34.31
C ALA A 143 -23.11 30.37 34.80
N ASP A 144 -23.46 29.14 34.40
CA ASP A 144 -24.51 28.31 34.99
C ASP A 144 -23.86 26.98 35.41
N PRO A 145 -23.89 26.59 36.69
CA PRO A 145 -23.17 25.43 37.22
C PRO A 145 -23.56 24.08 36.58
N ASP A 146 -24.80 23.92 36.13
CA ASP A 146 -25.27 22.65 35.54
C ASP A 146 -25.12 22.61 34.00
N LEU A 147 -24.75 23.72 33.39
CA LEU A 147 -24.76 23.88 31.94
C LEU A 147 -23.68 23.02 31.25
N ALA A 148 -22.49 22.92 31.85
CA ALA A 148 -21.37 22.17 31.27
C ALA A 148 -21.72 20.67 31.10
N ASP A 149 -22.32 20.05 32.13
CA ASP A 149 -22.71 18.63 32.11
C ASP A 149 -23.84 18.35 31.12
N ARG A 150 -24.85 19.22 31.06
CA ARG A 150 -25.91 19.12 30.05
C ARG A 150 -25.36 19.19 28.63
N LEU A 151 -24.49 20.18 28.35
CA LEU A 151 -23.89 20.35 27.02
C LEU A 151 -22.99 19.17 26.65
N ALA A 152 -22.19 18.65 27.59
CA ALA A 152 -21.33 17.49 27.35
C ALA A 152 -22.15 16.25 26.95
N LEU A 153 -23.28 16.01 27.61
CA LEU A 153 -24.20 14.93 27.27
C LEU A 153 -24.85 15.15 25.90
N SER A 154 -25.33 16.36 25.61
CA SER A 154 -25.96 16.71 24.33
C SER A 154 -25.00 16.58 23.14
N ILE A 155 -23.77 17.06 23.27
CA ILE A 155 -22.73 16.93 22.25
C ILE A 155 -22.34 15.46 22.05
N SER A 156 -22.17 14.71 23.14
CA SER A 156 -21.87 13.28 23.07
C SER A 156 -22.97 12.50 22.34
N ASP A 157 -24.23 12.80 22.63
CA ASP A 157 -25.38 12.18 21.95
C ASP A 157 -25.45 12.57 20.47
N GLU A 158 -25.20 13.83 20.13
CA GLU A 158 -25.12 14.31 18.74
C GLU A 158 -24.04 13.56 17.94
N LEU A 159 -22.84 13.39 18.52
CA LEU A 159 -21.75 12.64 17.89
C LEU A 159 -22.12 11.17 17.69
N ARG A 160 -22.72 10.52 18.70
CA ARG A 160 -23.21 9.14 18.59
C ARG A 160 -24.29 9.01 17.52
N ARG A 161 -25.22 9.96 17.42
CA ARG A 161 -26.28 9.98 16.40
C ARG A 161 -25.70 10.14 15.00
N ARG A 162 -24.77 11.05 14.78
CA ARG A 162 -24.07 11.22 13.49
C ARG A 162 -23.27 9.99 13.10
N ARG A 163 -22.62 9.35 14.08
CA ARG A 163 -21.87 8.12 13.86
C ARG A 163 -22.75 7.00 13.33
N ARG A 164 -23.90 6.74 13.97
CA ARG A 164 -24.83 5.66 13.57
C ARG A 164 -25.34 5.81 12.13
N ARG A 165 -25.46 7.04 11.62
CA ARG A 165 -25.91 7.31 10.25
C ARG A 165 -24.87 6.99 9.17
N SER A 166 -23.62 6.68 9.58
CA SER A 166 -22.49 6.45 8.68
C SER A 166 -21.85 5.07 8.93
N ALA A 167 -22.65 4.10 9.34
CA ALA A 167 -22.20 2.79 9.80
C ALA A 167 -21.40 1.97 8.77
N ASP A 168 -21.47 2.32 7.48
CA ASP A 168 -20.75 1.59 6.42
C ASP A 168 -19.26 1.97 6.28
N HIS A 169 -18.79 3.08 6.88
CA HIS A 169 -17.40 3.52 6.77
C HIS A 169 -16.88 4.04 8.13
N PRO A 170 -15.89 3.38 8.78
CA PRO A 170 -15.37 3.84 10.05
C PRO A 170 -14.66 5.20 9.90
N PHE A 171 -15.27 6.26 10.45
CA PHE A 171 -14.76 7.64 10.46
C PHE A 171 -13.28 7.74 10.87
N GLY A 172 -12.37 7.84 9.89
CA GLY A 172 -10.96 8.17 10.11
C GLY A 172 -10.27 7.42 11.26
N CYS A 173 -10.70 6.19 11.56
CA CYS A 173 -10.26 5.40 12.71
C CYS A 173 -10.40 6.01 14.12
N CYS A 174 -11.16 7.10 14.28
CA CYS A 174 -11.67 7.46 15.60
C CYS A 174 -12.66 6.35 16.00
N GLY A 175 -12.24 5.46 16.89
CA GLY A 175 -13.05 4.33 17.38
C GLY A 175 -14.34 4.78 18.06
N GLY A 176 -15.10 3.84 18.62
CA GLY A 176 -16.29 4.17 19.46
C GLY A 176 -15.97 5.03 20.68
N ASP A 177 -14.69 5.04 21.05
CA ASP A 177 -14.15 5.64 22.27
C ASP A 177 -13.67 7.06 21.99
N PHE A 178 -14.62 7.97 21.79
CA PHE A 178 -14.34 9.41 21.86
C PHE A 178 -14.72 9.96 23.23
N ALA A 179 -13.90 10.85 23.76
CA ALA A 179 -14.17 11.55 25.01
C ALA A 179 -14.57 12.99 24.69
N VAL A 180 -15.69 13.44 25.26
CA VAL A 180 -16.16 14.83 25.15
C VAL A 180 -15.99 15.49 26.51
N SER A 181 -15.40 16.67 26.51
CA SER A 181 -15.27 17.56 27.66
C SER A 181 -15.82 18.93 27.31
N VAL A 182 -16.44 19.60 28.27
CA VAL A 182 -17.00 20.94 28.06
C VAL A 182 -16.50 21.86 29.16
N THR A 183 -16.10 23.07 28.79
CA THR A 183 -15.75 24.12 29.75
C THR A 183 -16.60 25.36 29.46
N VAL A 184 -17.18 25.93 30.50
CA VAL A 184 -17.92 27.20 30.43
C VAL A 184 -17.11 28.22 31.20
N ASP A 185 -16.63 29.28 30.54
CA ASP A 185 -15.81 30.34 31.13
C ASP A 185 -16.63 31.63 31.26
N SER A 186 -16.76 32.11 32.49
CA SER A 186 -17.49 33.30 32.87
C SER A 186 -16.55 34.36 33.44
N ARG A 187 -15.74 34.96 32.55
CA ARG A 187 -14.82 36.07 32.86
C ARG A 187 -13.93 35.82 34.08
N GLY A 188 -13.27 34.65 34.12
CA GLY A 188 -12.28 34.29 35.15
C GLY A 188 -12.72 33.20 36.13
N SER A 189 -13.98 32.75 36.07
CA SER A 189 -14.46 31.54 36.75
C SER A 189 -14.93 30.53 35.71
N CYS A 190 -14.36 29.32 35.71
CA CYS A 190 -14.83 28.24 34.83
C CYS A 190 -15.53 27.12 35.58
N VAL A 191 -16.49 26.51 34.89
CA VAL A 191 -17.08 25.23 35.26
C VAL A 191 -16.77 24.22 34.15
N GLY A 192 -16.31 23.03 34.51
CA GLY A 192 -15.95 21.96 33.57
C GLY A 192 -16.82 20.73 33.76
N SER A 193 -17.07 20.01 32.66
CA SER A 193 -17.75 18.71 32.66
C SER A 193 -16.80 17.58 32.26
N GLY A 194 -16.97 16.43 32.93
CA GLY A 194 -16.23 15.19 32.68
C GLY A 194 -14.85 15.15 33.35
N ALA A 195 -14.08 14.09 33.08
CA ALA A 195 -12.68 13.97 33.50
C ALA A 195 -11.75 14.85 32.64
N ALA A 196 -12.18 16.08 32.34
CA ALA A 196 -11.38 17.07 31.63
C ALA A 196 -10.22 17.47 32.55
N PRO A 197 -8.95 17.18 32.20
CA PRO A 197 -7.85 17.61 33.03
C PRO A 197 -7.85 19.13 33.11
N ALA A 198 -7.67 19.67 34.32
CA ALA A 198 -7.73 21.10 34.66
C ALA A 198 -6.75 22.00 33.87
N CYS A 199 -5.97 21.41 32.97
CA CYS A 199 -4.96 22.06 32.17
C CYS A 199 -5.33 22.29 30.70
N LEU A 200 -6.52 21.88 30.25
CA LEU A 200 -6.98 22.13 28.88
C LEU A 200 -7.33 23.61 28.60
N TRP A 201 -7.70 24.35 29.65
CA TRP A 201 -8.07 25.76 29.53
C TRP A 201 -7.76 26.51 30.82
N SER A 202 -7.19 27.70 30.71
CA SER A 202 -7.01 28.62 31.83
C SER A 202 -8.16 29.63 31.84
N CYS A 203 -8.89 29.74 32.95
CA CYS A 203 -10.02 30.65 33.06
C CYS A 203 -9.62 32.11 32.82
N GLY A 204 -10.37 32.80 31.97
CA GLY A 204 -10.08 34.16 31.55
C GLY A 204 -8.83 34.27 30.65
N ALA A 205 -8.39 33.19 30.00
CA ALA A 205 -7.24 33.24 29.08
C ALA A 205 -7.48 34.13 27.85
N VAL A 206 -8.74 34.24 27.40
CA VAL A 206 -9.11 35.07 26.24
C VAL A 206 -10.36 35.88 26.56
N ASP A 207 -10.32 37.17 26.23
CA ASP A 207 -11.49 38.05 26.31
C ASP A 207 -12.39 37.89 25.07
N PRO A 208 -13.72 37.66 25.22
CA PRO A 208 -14.67 37.68 24.11
C PRO A 208 -14.56 38.89 23.18
N ALA A 209 -14.12 40.05 23.69
CA ALA A 209 -13.92 41.25 22.89
C ALA A 209 -12.81 41.11 21.83
N GLU A 210 -11.84 40.22 22.01
CA GLU A 210 -10.73 40.02 21.05
C GLU A 210 -11.18 39.36 19.74
N PHE A 211 -12.35 38.72 19.74
CA PHE A 211 -12.97 38.15 18.54
C PHE A 211 -13.67 39.21 17.69
N ALA A 212 -13.92 40.41 18.24
CA ALA A 212 -14.50 41.52 17.52
C ALA A 212 -13.42 42.37 16.86
N GLY A 213 -13.38 42.37 15.52
CA GLY A 213 -12.56 43.29 14.73
C GLY A 213 -11.10 42.86 14.47
N ARG A 214 -10.67 41.69 14.96
CA ARG A 214 -9.40 41.06 14.53
C ARG A 214 -9.58 40.28 13.22
N ASP A 215 -8.47 40.12 12.50
CA ASP A 215 -8.39 39.20 11.37
C ASP A 215 -8.45 37.75 11.87
N ASP A 216 -9.03 36.84 11.08
CA ASP A 216 -9.28 35.46 11.51
C ASP A 216 -7.97 34.73 11.80
N GLU A 217 -6.92 35.04 11.05
CA GLU A 217 -5.56 34.54 11.19
C GLU A 217 -4.93 34.95 12.54
N ALA A 218 -5.26 36.14 13.05
CA ALA A 218 -4.80 36.58 14.37
C ALA A 218 -5.58 35.92 15.53
N VAL A 219 -6.86 35.60 15.31
CA VAL A 219 -7.68 34.85 16.27
C VAL A 219 -7.21 33.40 16.38
N ASP A 220 -6.85 32.78 15.25
CA ASP A 220 -6.30 31.42 15.18
C ASP A 220 -5.00 31.27 16.01
N GLU A 221 -4.06 32.20 15.86
CA GLU A 221 -2.81 32.22 16.64
C GLU A 221 -3.05 32.48 18.14
N LEU A 222 -3.99 33.37 18.46
CA LEU A 222 -4.38 33.63 19.85
C LEU A 222 -4.93 32.38 20.51
N LEU A 223 -5.88 31.70 19.85
CA LEU A 223 -6.49 30.48 20.34
C LEU A 223 -5.48 29.35 20.46
N ASP A 224 -4.56 29.20 19.49
CA ASP A 224 -3.48 28.23 19.58
C ASP A 224 -2.62 28.47 20.82
N SER A 225 -2.22 29.72 21.06
CA SER A 225 -1.45 30.10 22.25
C SER A 225 -2.21 29.89 23.57
N ALA A 226 -3.53 30.10 23.59
CA ALA A 226 -4.34 29.93 24.80
C ALA A 226 -4.60 28.45 25.13
N LEU A 227 -4.81 27.63 24.11
CA LEU A 227 -5.09 26.19 24.24
C LEU A 227 -3.79 25.37 24.43
N ASN A 228 -2.68 25.78 23.83
CA ASN A 228 -1.40 25.06 23.89
C ASN A 228 -0.34 25.72 24.80
N GLY A 229 -0.47 27.01 25.13
CA GLY A 229 0.53 27.80 25.86
C GLY A 229 0.43 27.76 27.39
N GLY A 230 -0.46 26.94 27.95
CA GLY A 230 -0.54 26.72 29.40
C GLY A 230 0.76 26.13 29.95
N ARG A 231 1.45 26.90 30.80
CA ARG A 231 2.71 26.55 31.48
C ARG A 231 2.79 25.07 31.89
N GLY A 232 3.61 24.30 31.18
CA GLY A 232 4.56 23.37 31.79
C GLY A 232 4.16 21.91 32.02
N GLU A 233 2.90 21.47 31.91
CA GLU A 233 2.58 20.05 32.19
C GLU A 233 1.60 19.37 31.22
N CYS A 234 0.90 20.10 30.35
CA CYS A 234 -0.09 19.49 29.45
C CYS A 234 0.21 19.59 27.95
N SER A 235 1.37 20.14 27.59
CA SER A 235 1.88 20.17 26.22
C SER A 235 2.74 18.94 25.87
N GLY A 236 2.73 17.92 26.74
CA GLY A 236 3.46 16.69 26.55
C GLY A 236 2.52 15.50 26.57
N THR A 237 2.90 14.46 25.83
CA THR A 237 2.31 13.12 25.68
C THR A 237 2.01 12.37 27.01
N ILE A 238 2.10 13.04 28.16
CA ILE A 238 1.99 12.47 29.51
C ILE A 238 1.27 13.48 30.41
N CYS A 239 -0.05 13.62 30.24
CA CYS A 239 -0.87 14.14 31.33
C CYS A 239 -1.26 12.96 32.23
N CYS A 240 -0.83 13.03 33.49
CA CYS A 240 -1.31 12.23 34.62
C CYS A 240 -1.15 10.70 34.51
N GLY A 241 -0.01 10.14 34.92
CA GLY A 241 0.13 8.82 35.58
C GLY A 241 -0.65 7.58 35.06
N GLY A 242 -1.19 7.63 33.84
CA GLY A 242 -2.28 6.78 33.38
C GLY A 242 -2.49 6.95 31.88
N GLY A 243 -1.51 6.51 31.09
CA GLY A 243 -1.72 5.90 29.77
C GLY A 243 -2.45 6.64 28.64
N GLY A 244 -2.70 7.95 28.67
CA GLY A 244 -3.44 8.61 27.58
C GLY A 244 -2.97 10.01 27.23
N GLY A 245 -2.00 10.14 26.33
CA GLY A 245 -1.46 11.39 25.80
C GLY A 245 -1.88 11.66 24.35
N GLY A 246 -3.19 11.76 24.08
CA GLY A 246 -3.72 11.98 22.73
C GLY A 246 -4.09 13.42 22.41
N THR A 247 -4.16 13.75 21.11
CA THR A 247 -4.52 15.06 20.59
C THR A 247 -5.95 15.48 20.98
N VAL A 248 -6.12 16.76 21.30
CA VAL A 248 -7.40 17.36 21.69
C VAL A 248 -7.85 18.31 20.59
N TYR A 249 -9.11 18.20 20.20
CA TYR A 249 -9.72 19.09 19.21
C TYR A 249 -10.75 19.98 19.88
N SER A 250 -10.62 21.30 19.70
CA SER A 250 -11.40 22.28 20.45
C SER A 250 -12.38 23.07 19.57
N VAL A 251 -13.59 23.32 20.05
CA VAL A 251 -14.51 24.29 19.43
C VAL A 251 -14.88 25.37 20.44
N VAL A 252 -14.63 26.63 20.10
CA VAL A 252 -14.88 27.79 20.96
C VAL A 252 -16.16 28.51 20.53
N VAL A 253 -17.07 28.72 21.45
CA VAL A 253 -18.35 29.40 21.25
C VAL A 253 -18.31 30.73 21.98
N VAL A 254 -18.36 31.82 21.22
CA VAL A 254 -18.35 33.19 21.74
C VAL A 254 -19.72 33.81 21.53
N GLN A 255 -20.44 34.02 22.63
CA GLN A 255 -21.77 34.63 22.58
C GLN A 255 -21.64 36.13 22.23
N GLY A 256 -22.33 36.56 21.16
CA GLY A 256 -22.44 37.98 20.80
C GLY A 256 -23.32 38.78 21.77
N GLU A 257 -23.13 40.11 21.82
CA GLU A 257 -23.95 41.02 22.63
C GLU A 257 -25.41 41.09 22.13
N GLU A 258 -26.35 41.40 23.04
CA GLU A 258 -27.77 41.59 22.71
C GLU A 258 -27.94 42.77 21.75
N GLY A 259 -28.17 42.49 20.46
CA GLY A 259 -28.42 43.50 19.43
C GLY A 259 -27.81 43.20 18.04
N ASP A 260 -26.92 42.22 17.93
CA ASP A 260 -26.31 41.83 16.65
C ASP A 260 -27.21 40.85 15.88
N GLU A 261 -27.81 41.32 14.76
CA GLU A 261 -28.68 40.51 13.88
C GLU A 261 -27.88 39.63 12.89
N ARG A 262 -26.55 39.66 12.94
CA ARG A 262 -25.70 38.91 12.01
C ARG A 262 -25.77 37.41 12.32
N GLN A 263 -25.90 36.61 11.25
CA GLN A 263 -25.74 35.16 11.35
C GLN A 263 -24.39 34.83 11.98
N ALA A 264 -24.40 33.80 12.83
CA ALA A 264 -23.20 33.31 13.49
C ALA A 264 -22.08 32.99 12.50
N ARG A 265 -20.93 33.63 12.70
CA ARG A 265 -19.73 33.41 11.89
C ARG A 265 -19.00 32.20 12.45
N VAL A 266 -18.84 31.15 11.64
CA VAL A 266 -18.15 29.91 12.01
C VAL A 266 -16.87 29.79 11.20
N VAL A 267 -15.74 29.69 11.88
CA VAL A 267 -14.41 29.60 11.25
C VAL A 267 -13.69 28.35 11.75
N VAL A 268 -13.12 27.60 10.82
CA VAL A 268 -12.24 26.46 11.13
C VAL A 268 -10.79 26.92 10.95
N GLY A 269 -10.02 26.81 12.02
CA GLY A 269 -8.62 27.24 12.10
C GLY A 269 -7.65 26.33 11.35
N LYS A 270 -6.37 26.74 11.31
CA LYS A 270 -5.29 25.89 10.76
C LYS A 270 -4.73 24.91 11.79
N HIS A 271 -4.96 25.18 13.07
CA HIS A 271 -4.61 24.29 14.18
C HIS A 271 -5.79 23.39 14.55
N ARG A 272 -5.71 22.66 15.67
CA ARG A 272 -6.74 21.70 16.13
C ARG A 272 -7.96 22.38 16.76
N HIS A 273 -8.36 23.55 16.28
CA HIS A 273 -9.48 24.28 16.85
C HIS A 273 -10.34 25.00 15.80
N ALA A 274 -11.58 25.28 16.17
CA ALA A 274 -12.53 26.10 15.41
C ALA A 274 -13.27 27.02 16.38
N TRP A 275 -13.84 28.11 15.87
CA TRP A 275 -14.62 29.02 16.70
C TRP A 275 -15.87 29.53 15.99
N MET A 276 -16.84 29.93 16.80
CA MET A 276 -18.09 30.52 16.35
C MET A 276 -18.37 31.80 17.15
N VAL A 277 -18.70 32.87 16.43
CA VAL A 277 -18.96 34.20 17.00
C VAL A 277 -20.33 34.67 16.55
N GLY A 278 -21.18 35.06 17.50
CA GLY A 278 -22.48 35.67 17.23
C GLY A 278 -23.56 35.15 18.18
N ARG A 279 -24.82 35.42 17.83
CA ARG A 279 -25.97 34.89 18.57
C ARG A 279 -26.27 33.47 18.08
N ILE A 280 -26.03 32.49 18.95
CA ILE A 280 -26.22 31.06 18.64
C ILE A 280 -27.04 30.44 19.75
N ASP A 281 -28.14 29.78 19.39
CA ASP A 281 -28.93 29.00 20.34
C ASP A 281 -28.17 27.72 20.72
N GLU A 282 -28.37 27.21 21.93
CA GLU A 282 -27.61 26.06 22.44
C GLU A 282 -27.78 24.82 21.55
N GLU A 283 -28.98 24.59 21.01
CA GLU A 283 -29.25 23.47 20.08
C GLU A 283 -28.48 23.62 18.76
N ASP A 284 -28.44 24.83 18.20
CA ASP A 284 -27.71 25.14 16.97
C ASP A 284 -26.20 25.01 17.19
N ALA A 285 -25.70 25.48 18.35
CA ALA A 285 -24.31 25.31 18.75
C ALA A 285 -23.94 23.83 18.85
N VAL A 286 -24.74 23.01 19.55
CA VAL A 286 -24.50 21.56 19.68
C VAL A 286 -24.51 20.87 18.31
N SER A 287 -25.46 21.22 17.44
CA SER A 287 -25.55 20.69 16.08
C SER A 287 -24.32 21.05 15.23
N MET A 288 -23.87 22.31 15.31
CA MET A 288 -22.69 22.79 14.59
C MET A 288 -21.39 22.18 15.13
N ILE A 289 -21.23 22.10 16.45
CA ILE A 289 -20.10 21.42 17.11
C ILE A 289 -20.04 19.96 16.67
N GLY A 290 -21.18 19.26 16.71
CA GLY A 290 -21.30 17.88 16.23
C GLY A 290 -20.93 17.74 14.75
N LYS A 291 -21.29 18.72 13.91
CA LYS A 291 -20.87 18.78 12.50
C LYS A 291 -19.36 18.97 12.37
N ILE A 292 -18.76 19.94 13.08
CA ILE A 292 -17.32 20.23 13.02
C ILE A 292 -16.51 18.99 13.45
N PHE A 293 -16.83 18.44 14.61
CA PHE A 293 -16.15 17.26 15.15
C PHE A 293 -16.32 16.03 14.25
N ALA A 294 -17.55 15.65 13.90
CA ALA A 294 -17.78 14.41 13.16
C ALA A 294 -17.38 14.50 11.68
N LYS A 295 -17.67 15.64 11.01
CA LYS A 295 -17.41 15.77 9.57
C LYS A 295 -15.96 16.16 9.28
N TYR A 296 -15.39 17.09 10.03
CA TYR A 296 -14.06 17.64 9.72
C TYR A 296 -12.98 16.97 10.55
N PHE A 297 -13.02 17.09 11.88
CA PHE A 297 -11.94 16.55 12.72
C PHE A 297 -11.91 15.02 12.76
N MET A 298 -13.04 14.33 12.59
CA MET A 298 -13.05 12.86 12.49
C MET A 298 -12.86 12.34 11.06
N ASN A 299 -13.47 12.98 10.05
CA ASN A 299 -13.57 12.44 8.67
C ASN A 299 -12.87 13.25 7.58
N GLY A 300 -12.18 14.34 7.91
CA GLY A 300 -11.44 15.15 6.92
C GLY A 300 -12.32 15.88 5.90
N GLY A 301 -13.63 16.03 6.17
CA GLY A 301 -14.56 16.70 5.27
C GLY A 301 -15.08 15.84 4.11
N VAL A 302 -14.78 14.54 4.08
CA VAL A 302 -15.29 13.61 3.06
C VAL A 302 -16.79 13.35 3.28
N GLU A 303 -17.61 13.53 2.25
CA GLU A 303 -19.04 13.17 2.28
C GLU A 303 -19.24 11.69 1.97
N ASN A 304 -20.13 11.04 2.72
CA ASN A 304 -20.51 9.64 2.53
C ASN A 304 -21.11 9.46 1.11
N GLY A 305 -20.33 8.89 0.20
CA GLY A 305 -20.71 8.71 -1.21
C GLY A 305 -19.58 8.91 -2.21
N GLY A 306 -18.44 9.48 -1.79
CA GLY A 306 -17.20 9.43 -2.57
C GLY A 306 -16.63 8.01 -2.54
N GLY A 307 -16.64 7.34 -3.69
CA GLY A 307 -16.28 5.95 -3.96
C GLY A 307 -15.28 5.26 -3.01
N LYS A 308 -15.58 3.98 -2.72
CA LYS A 308 -14.69 2.91 -2.24
C LYS A 308 -13.24 3.34 -1.99
N GLU A 309 -12.80 3.26 -0.73
CA GLU A 309 -11.43 3.06 -0.20
C GLU A 309 -10.23 2.99 -1.19
N GLU A 310 -10.08 3.95 -2.10
CA GLU A 310 -9.04 3.95 -3.13
C GLU A 310 -8.64 5.40 -3.39
N PHE A 311 -7.46 5.91 -3.08
CA PHE A 311 -6.23 5.36 -2.51
C PHE A 311 -5.44 6.58 -2.00
N MET A 312 -4.82 6.49 -0.82
CA MET A 312 -3.69 7.40 -0.56
C MET A 312 -2.63 7.13 -1.66
N PRO A 313 -2.13 8.13 -2.40
CA PRO A 313 -1.24 7.91 -3.54
C PRO A 313 0.20 7.58 -3.10
N VAL A 314 0.35 6.59 -2.22
CA VAL A 314 1.62 6.20 -1.58
C VAL A 314 2.02 4.80 -2.05
N GLY A 315 3.28 4.66 -2.46
CA GLY A 315 3.88 3.38 -2.84
C GLY A 315 3.79 2.34 -1.74
N SER A 316 3.92 1.06 -2.09
CA SER A 316 3.95 0.00 -1.07
C SER A 316 5.17 0.05 -0.16
N ASP A 317 6.25 0.63 -0.67
CA ASP A 317 7.46 0.98 0.07
C ASP A 317 7.35 2.29 0.86
N GLY A 318 6.19 2.94 0.84
CA GLY A 318 5.98 4.24 1.48
C GLY A 318 6.56 5.42 0.71
N SER A 319 7.01 5.24 -0.54
CA SER A 319 7.63 6.31 -1.33
C SER A 319 6.68 6.92 -2.35
N VAL A 320 6.86 8.23 -2.57
CA VAL A 320 6.13 9.03 -3.56
C VAL A 320 7.11 9.90 -4.33
N VAL A 321 6.95 9.95 -5.65
CA VAL A 321 7.70 10.83 -6.54
C VAL A 321 6.73 11.88 -7.09
N LEU A 322 6.96 13.15 -6.76
CA LEU A 322 6.24 14.28 -7.34
C LEU A 322 7.06 14.81 -8.52
N SER A 323 6.63 14.51 -9.74
CA SER A 323 7.33 14.94 -10.96
C SER A 323 6.64 16.17 -11.56
N PHE A 324 7.34 17.30 -11.53
CA PHE A 324 6.87 18.57 -12.09
C PHE A 324 7.43 18.75 -13.50
N SER A 325 6.55 18.80 -14.50
CA SER A 325 6.96 18.87 -15.91
C SER A 325 6.40 20.12 -16.59
N LEU A 326 7.28 20.96 -17.14
CA LEU A 326 6.88 22.06 -18.02
C LEU A 326 6.88 21.58 -19.46
N LEU A 327 5.72 21.59 -20.10
CA LEU A 327 5.50 21.08 -21.46
C LEU A 327 5.31 22.24 -22.44
N ASN A 328 6.23 22.36 -23.40
CA ASN A 328 6.10 23.31 -24.51
C ASN A 328 5.53 22.59 -25.74
N ALA A 329 4.30 22.93 -26.14
CA ALA A 329 3.62 22.27 -27.25
C ALA A 329 4.38 22.39 -28.58
N ASP A 330 4.72 23.62 -29.00
CA ASP A 330 5.50 23.88 -30.21
C ASP A 330 6.64 24.89 -29.93
N PRO A 331 7.89 24.43 -29.85
CA PRO A 331 9.07 25.28 -29.67
C PRO A 331 9.31 26.30 -30.79
N ASN A 332 8.69 26.13 -31.97
CA ASN A 332 8.82 27.10 -33.07
C ASN A 332 8.06 28.40 -32.78
N ASP A 333 7.00 28.32 -31.97
CA ASP A 333 6.19 29.48 -31.60
C ASP A 333 6.88 30.26 -30.47
N TRP A 334 7.17 29.55 -29.39
CA TRP A 334 7.86 30.07 -28.21
C TRP A 334 8.45 28.94 -27.37
N VAL A 335 9.49 29.28 -26.60
CA VAL A 335 10.17 28.36 -25.69
C VAL A 335 10.19 28.96 -24.30
N TYR A 336 9.49 28.31 -23.37
CA TYR A 336 9.45 28.68 -21.96
C TYR A 336 10.26 27.74 -21.09
N ASP A 337 10.93 28.34 -20.11
CA ASP A 337 11.72 27.68 -19.07
C ASP A 337 11.29 28.23 -17.69
N TRP A 338 11.67 27.55 -16.61
CA TRP A 338 11.31 27.91 -15.23
C TRP A 338 12.47 27.72 -14.25
N GLU A 339 12.57 28.59 -13.24
CA GLU A 339 13.51 28.43 -12.13
C GLU A 339 12.86 27.67 -10.96
N PHE A 340 12.49 26.41 -11.22
CA PHE A 340 11.77 25.58 -10.24
C PHE A 340 12.53 25.45 -8.91
N GLN A 341 13.86 25.32 -8.95
CA GLN A 341 14.68 25.10 -7.76
C GLN A 341 14.53 26.20 -6.70
N LYS A 342 14.29 27.47 -7.09
CA LYS A 342 14.20 28.57 -6.10
C LYS A 342 12.82 28.72 -5.48
N ILE A 343 11.76 28.46 -6.25
CA ILE A 343 10.39 28.77 -5.84
C ILE A 343 9.62 27.48 -5.53
N GLY A 344 9.76 26.49 -6.41
CA GLY A 344 9.17 25.16 -6.24
C GLY A 344 9.66 24.46 -4.97
N GLU A 345 10.98 24.35 -4.77
CA GLU A 345 11.50 23.67 -3.58
C GLU A 345 11.12 24.39 -2.27
N ASN A 346 11.18 25.73 -2.24
CA ASN A 346 10.83 26.50 -1.05
C ASN A 346 9.34 26.38 -0.68
N MET A 347 8.44 26.30 -1.67
CA MET A 347 7.00 26.14 -1.42
C MET A 347 6.60 24.68 -1.14
N LEU A 348 7.29 23.72 -1.73
CA LEU A 348 6.95 22.29 -1.60
C LEU A 348 7.68 21.59 -0.46
N ALA A 349 8.82 22.10 0.01
CA ALA A 349 9.53 21.51 1.15
C ALA A 349 8.68 21.46 2.44
N PRO A 350 7.95 22.53 2.82
CA PRO A 350 7.04 22.46 3.98
C PRO A 350 5.94 21.41 3.82
N VAL A 351 5.46 21.20 2.59
CA VAL A 351 4.44 20.20 2.27
C VAL A 351 5.02 18.79 2.39
N ALA A 352 6.22 18.57 1.85
CA ALA A 352 6.92 17.29 1.94
C ALA A 352 7.27 16.93 3.39
N GLU A 353 7.71 17.91 4.19
CA GLU A 353 7.99 17.73 5.62
C GLU A 353 6.71 17.37 6.40
N ALA A 354 5.60 18.06 6.11
CA ALA A 354 4.31 17.77 6.73
C ALA A 354 3.79 16.35 6.40
N LEU A 355 4.09 15.81 5.22
CA LEU A 355 3.66 14.47 4.81
C LEU A 355 4.71 13.37 5.10
N ALA A 356 5.89 13.72 5.64
CA ALA A 356 6.97 12.77 5.92
C ALA A 356 6.55 11.54 6.77
N PRO A 357 5.66 11.66 7.79
CA PRO A 357 5.23 10.50 8.56
C PRO A 357 4.44 9.45 7.74
N ILE A 358 3.82 9.86 6.63
CA ILE A 358 3.05 8.94 5.77
C ILE A 358 3.79 8.57 4.48
N ALA A 359 4.65 9.44 3.94
CA ALA A 359 5.29 9.22 2.66
C ALA A 359 6.70 9.80 2.61
N ASN A 360 7.65 9.01 2.08
CA ASN A 360 8.95 9.51 1.66
C ASN A 360 8.80 10.18 0.29
N ILE A 361 8.72 11.51 0.29
CA ILE A 361 8.47 12.30 -0.92
C ILE A 361 9.79 12.74 -1.56
N SER A 362 9.95 12.41 -2.83
CA SER A 362 10.99 12.95 -3.70
C SER A 362 10.37 13.90 -4.72
N ILE A 363 11.01 15.04 -4.95
CA ILE A 363 10.53 16.07 -5.87
C ILE A 363 11.48 16.11 -7.06
N GLU A 364 10.92 16.01 -8.26
CA GLU A 364 11.65 16.06 -9.52
C GLU A 364 11.07 17.16 -10.40
N SER A 365 11.92 17.79 -11.22
CA SER A 365 11.49 18.82 -12.16
C SER A 365 12.13 18.61 -13.53
N GLN A 366 11.36 18.78 -14.59
CA GLN A 366 11.84 18.68 -15.96
C GLN A 366 11.15 19.68 -16.90
N VAL A 367 11.78 19.93 -18.04
CA VAL A 367 11.23 20.76 -19.12
C VAL A 367 11.30 19.96 -20.40
N LEU A 368 10.15 19.79 -21.06
CA LEU A 368 10.01 19.04 -22.30
C LEU A 368 9.52 19.96 -23.42
N TYR A 369 9.85 19.56 -24.63
CA TYR A 369 9.61 20.30 -25.87
C TYR A 369 8.98 19.36 -26.88
N HIS A 370 8.22 19.92 -27.83
CA HIS A 370 7.47 19.14 -28.84
C HIS A 370 6.45 18.20 -28.21
N THR A 371 5.67 18.71 -27.26
CA THR A 371 4.67 17.94 -26.50
C THR A 371 3.27 18.45 -26.79
N PRO A 372 2.73 18.29 -28.02
CA PRO A 372 1.37 18.71 -28.33
C PRO A 372 0.35 17.85 -27.55
N LYS A 373 -0.79 18.44 -27.20
CA LYS A 373 -1.94 17.68 -26.66
C LYS A 373 -2.58 16.80 -27.73
N SER A 374 -3.19 15.69 -27.31
CA SER A 374 -3.90 14.77 -28.22
C SER A 374 -5.35 15.18 -28.53
N SER A 375 -5.98 16.01 -27.69
CA SER A 375 -7.35 16.48 -27.90
C SER A 375 -7.38 17.76 -28.74
N ASN A 376 -8.44 17.96 -29.52
CA ASN A 376 -8.67 19.19 -30.28
C ASN A 376 -9.45 20.20 -29.44
N SER A 377 -9.09 21.48 -29.54
CA SER A 377 -9.85 22.57 -28.91
C SER A 377 -10.84 23.18 -29.89
N LEU A 378 -11.92 23.75 -29.37
CA LEU A 378 -12.96 24.44 -30.14
C LEU A 378 -12.83 25.95 -29.93
N TRP A 379 -12.92 26.73 -31.00
CA TRP A 379 -12.93 28.19 -30.89
C TRP A 379 -14.29 28.70 -30.43
N ASP A 380 -14.30 29.59 -29.42
CA ASP A 380 -15.50 30.29 -28.96
C ASP A 380 -15.38 31.80 -29.22
N ASP A 381 -16.19 32.31 -30.16
CA ASP A 381 -16.23 33.71 -30.56
C ASP A 381 -16.61 34.67 -29.42
N LYS A 382 -17.29 34.19 -28.37
CA LYS A 382 -17.72 35.05 -27.25
C LYS A 382 -16.61 35.35 -26.27
N LEU A 383 -15.71 34.38 -26.09
CA LEU A 383 -14.60 34.44 -25.15
C LEU A 383 -13.27 34.75 -25.86
N ASP A 384 -13.29 34.85 -27.19
CA ASP A 384 -12.11 35.08 -28.05
C ASP A 384 -10.97 34.12 -27.69
N SER A 385 -11.33 32.84 -27.54
CA SER A 385 -10.41 31.84 -27.00
C SER A 385 -10.73 30.42 -27.45
N TRP A 386 -9.72 29.57 -27.39
CA TRP A 386 -9.85 28.14 -27.57
C TRP A 386 -10.34 27.49 -26.28
N ILE A 387 -11.40 26.70 -26.37
CA ILE A 387 -12.02 26.04 -25.23
C ILE A 387 -11.83 24.53 -25.37
N LEU A 388 -11.50 23.91 -24.22
CA LEU A 388 -11.50 22.47 -24.07
C LEU A 388 -12.62 22.04 -23.13
N SER A 389 -13.50 21.17 -23.62
CA SER A 389 -14.63 20.66 -22.85
C SER A 389 -14.18 19.59 -21.85
N ILE A 390 -14.98 19.37 -20.79
CA ILE A 390 -14.69 18.33 -19.79
C ILE A 390 -14.65 16.93 -20.40
N GLY A 391 -15.49 16.68 -21.42
CA GLY A 391 -15.51 15.39 -22.11
C GLY A 391 -14.20 15.07 -22.82
N ASP A 392 -13.43 16.09 -23.17
CA ASP A 392 -12.16 15.96 -23.90
C ASP A 392 -10.93 15.92 -22.97
N LEU A 393 -11.08 16.25 -21.67
CA LEU A 393 -9.99 16.23 -20.69
C LEU A 393 -9.32 14.86 -20.52
N PRO A 394 -10.05 13.72 -20.53
CA PRO A 394 -9.41 12.41 -20.46
C PRO A 394 -8.44 12.14 -21.62
N PHE A 395 -8.65 12.80 -22.77
CA PHE A 395 -7.82 12.70 -23.97
C PHE A 395 -6.78 13.82 -24.06
N PHE A 396 -6.64 14.66 -23.03
CA PHE A 396 -5.62 15.71 -23.02
C PHE A 396 -4.21 15.14 -22.86
N VAL A 397 -4.06 14.15 -21.98
CA VAL A 397 -2.77 13.52 -21.68
C VAL A 397 -2.37 12.58 -22.81
N ASN A 398 -1.29 12.92 -23.52
CA ASN A 398 -0.74 12.07 -24.58
C ASN A 398 0.42 11.22 -24.06
N SER A 399 0.12 10.08 -23.43
CA SER A 399 1.15 9.19 -22.85
C SER A 399 2.11 8.58 -23.88
N ASN A 400 1.75 8.58 -25.16
CA ASN A 400 2.60 8.03 -26.22
C ASN A 400 3.66 9.03 -26.70
N GLU A 401 3.35 10.33 -26.69
CA GLU A 401 4.25 11.39 -27.18
C GLU A 401 4.94 12.14 -26.05
N TRP A 402 4.28 12.28 -24.90
CA TRP A 402 4.89 12.87 -23.72
C TRP A 402 5.75 11.81 -23.04
N HIS A 403 6.99 11.70 -23.49
CA HIS A 403 8.03 10.88 -22.85
C HIS A 403 8.42 11.51 -21.51
N LEU A 404 7.50 11.48 -20.54
CA LEU A 404 7.74 11.96 -19.18
C LEU A 404 8.78 11.04 -18.53
N ASP A 405 10.01 11.52 -18.42
CA ASP A 405 11.06 10.80 -17.72
C ASP A 405 10.76 10.81 -16.22
N THR A 406 10.87 9.63 -15.61
CA THR A 406 10.81 9.45 -14.15
C THR A 406 12.09 8.75 -13.73
N SER A 407 12.66 9.17 -12.61
CA SER A 407 13.95 8.61 -12.17
C SER A 407 13.85 7.12 -11.80
N ILE A 408 15.03 6.49 -11.67
CA ILE A 408 15.19 5.10 -11.21
C ILE A 408 14.56 4.89 -9.82
N SER A 409 14.35 5.95 -9.03
CA SER A 409 13.64 5.92 -7.75
C SER A 409 12.22 5.38 -7.89
N ALA A 410 11.59 5.51 -9.07
CA ALA A 410 10.29 4.95 -9.39
C ALA A 410 10.36 3.43 -9.71
N THR A 411 11.10 2.65 -8.93
CA THR A 411 11.27 1.20 -9.12
C THR A 411 9.96 0.43 -8.87
N GLY A 412 8.94 0.55 -9.72
CA GLY A 412 7.70 -0.25 -9.77
C GLY A 412 6.80 -0.28 -8.52
N ARG A 413 7.31 0.10 -7.35
CA ARG A 413 6.68 0.05 -6.02
C ARG A 413 6.30 1.44 -5.52
N SER A 414 7.11 2.44 -5.85
CA SER A 414 6.84 3.85 -5.61
C SER A 414 5.67 4.33 -6.47
N LYS A 415 4.87 5.26 -5.93
CA LYS A 415 3.86 5.97 -6.73
C LYS A 415 4.42 7.25 -7.29
N VAL A 416 4.16 7.51 -8.57
CA VAL A 416 4.56 8.74 -9.25
C VAL A 416 3.32 9.57 -9.52
N LEU A 417 3.34 10.83 -9.09
CA LEU A 417 2.32 11.83 -9.39
C LEU A 417 2.91 12.87 -10.33
N GLN A 418 2.26 13.08 -11.47
CA GLN A 418 2.69 13.97 -12.55
C GLN A 418 1.97 15.31 -12.43
N PHE A 419 2.73 16.38 -12.19
CA PHE A 419 2.22 17.75 -12.18
C PHE A 419 2.72 18.50 -13.40
N VAL A 420 1.82 18.75 -14.34
CA VAL A 420 2.15 19.27 -15.65
C VAL A 420 1.72 20.72 -15.79
N VAL A 421 2.65 21.58 -16.19
CA VAL A 421 2.35 22.91 -16.72
C VAL A 421 2.38 22.82 -18.23
N TYR A 422 1.23 22.98 -18.87
CA TYR A 422 1.11 22.93 -20.31
C TYR A 422 1.09 24.34 -20.89
N VAL A 423 2.02 24.60 -21.81
CA VAL A 423 2.08 25.83 -22.61
C VAL A 423 1.55 25.52 -24.01
N PRO A 424 0.41 26.13 -24.43
CA PRO A 424 -0.17 25.86 -25.74
C PRO A 424 0.69 26.40 -26.88
N SER A 425 0.42 25.95 -28.10
CA SER A 425 0.98 26.54 -29.33
C SER A 425 0.33 27.89 -29.62
N ALA A 426 0.96 28.72 -30.44
CA ALA A 426 0.42 30.02 -30.83
C ALA A 426 -0.91 29.92 -31.58
N ARG A 427 -1.16 28.80 -32.27
CA ARG A 427 -2.40 28.55 -33.01
C ARG A 427 -3.60 28.30 -32.10
N GLU A 428 -3.35 27.74 -30.91
CA GLU A 428 -4.38 27.37 -29.95
C GLU A 428 -4.34 28.24 -28.67
N CYS A 429 -3.71 29.41 -28.74
CA CYS A 429 -3.64 30.34 -27.60
C CYS A 429 -4.59 31.53 -27.76
N PRO A 430 -5.29 32.00 -26.72
CA PRO A 430 -5.37 31.43 -25.36
C PRO A 430 -6.25 30.18 -25.28
N LEU A 431 -5.81 29.19 -24.50
CA LEU A 431 -6.53 27.93 -24.23
C LEU A 431 -7.15 27.95 -22.84
N TYR A 432 -8.47 27.79 -22.75
CA TYR A 432 -9.22 27.72 -21.49
C TYR A 432 -9.99 26.41 -21.33
N LEU A 433 -10.01 25.90 -20.10
CA LEU A 433 -10.81 24.74 -19.73
C LEU A 433 -12.24 25.15 -19.37
N GLN A 434 -13.23 24.43 -19.86
CA GLN A 434 -14.63 24.66 -19.53
C GLN A 434 -15.05 23.87 -18.28
N LEU A 435 -15.84 24.49 -17.41
CA LEU A 435 -16.50 23.86 -16.27
C LEU A 435 -17.85 23.22 -16.69
N PRO A 436 -18.47 22.35 -15.85
CA PRO A 436 -19.73 21.70 -16.19
C PRO A 436 -20.90 22.69 -16.37
N ASP A 437 -20.76 23.89 -15.81
CA ASP A 437 -21.72 25.00 -15.93
C ASP A 437 -21.54 25.80 -17.23
N GLY A 438 -20.63 25.38 -18.10
CA GLY A 438 -20.33 26.02 -19.39
C GLY A 438 -19.42 27.24 -19.29
N LYS A 439 -18.97 27.64 -18.09
CA LYS A 439 -18.09 28.80 -17.89
C LYS A 439 -16.62 28.41 -17.99
N ALA A 440 -15.77 29.38 -18.30
CA ALA A 440 -14.32 29.20 -18.25
C ALA A 440 -13.84 28.98 -16.80
N SER A 441 -12.94 28.02 -16.62
CA SER A 441 -12.32 27.70 -15.34
C SER A 441 -11.40 28.83 -14.88
N LYS A 442 -11.55 29.24 -13.61
CA LYS A 442 -10.72 30.32 -13.02
C LYS A 442 -9.26 29.90 -12.82
N THR A 443 -9.02 28.63 -12.50
CA THR A 443 -7.67 28.09 -12.25
C THR A 443 -7.03 27.50 -13.51
N ASN A 444 -7.81 27.34 -14.58
CA ASN A 444 -7.40 26.71 -15.84
C ASN A 444 -6.66 25.37 -15.66
N ALA A 445 -7.13 24.57 -14.70
CA ALA A 445 -6.47 23.35 -14.26
C ALA A 445 -7.46 22.21 -14.01
N PHE A 446 -7.00 20.97 -14.13
CA PHE A 446 -7.77 19.76 -13.83
C PHE A 446 -6.88 18.67 -13.21
N ILE A 447 -7.53 17.72 -12.53
CA ILE A 447 -6.89 16.61 -11.81
C ILE A 447 -7.27 15.28 -12.44
N SER A 448 -6.33 14.34 -12.47
CA SER A 448 -6.54 12.94 -12.79
C SER A 448 -6.14 12.09 -11.57
N PRO A 449 -7.11 11.50 -10.83
CA PRO A 449 -6.92 10.97 -9.47
C PRO A 449 -5.74 10.02 -9.22
N MET A 450 -5.30 9.26 -10.22
CA MET A 450 -4.16 8.32 -10.08
C MET A 450 -2.92 8.71 -10.88
N TRP A 451 -3.00 9.81 -11.63
CA TRP A 451 -1.94 10.24 -12.52
C TRP A 451 -1.30 11.55 -12.04
N GLY A 452 -2.10 12.49 -11.52
CA GLY A 452 -1.62 13.77 -11.02
C GLY A 452 -2.51 14.93 -11.48
N GLY A 453 -1.91 16.06 -11.85
CA GLY A 453 -2.62 17.28 -12.18
C GLY A 453 -2.02 18.06 -13.35
N VAL A 454 -2.86 18.78 -14.07
CA VAL A 454 -2.46 19.60 -15.22
C VAL A 454 -2.95 21.02 -15.02
N VAL A 455 -2.09 21.98 -15.30
CA VAL A 455 -2.38 23.42 -15.34
C VAL A 455 -2.05 23.93 -16.73
N VAL A 456 -3.01 24.56 -17.40
CA VAL A 456 -2.77 25.22 -18.68
C VAL A 456 -2.38 26.66 -18.41
N TRP A 457 -1.14 27.02 -18.72
CA TRP A 457 -0.64 28.37 -18.57
C TRP A 457 -0.57 29.06 -19.93
N ASN A 458 -1.36 30.11 -20.10
CA ASN A 458 -1.39 30.93 -21.32
C ASN A 458 -0.34 32.04 -21.22
N PRO A 459 0.68 32.07 -22.08
CA PRO A 459 1.65 33.15 -22.10
C PRO A 459 1.04 34.53 -22.33
N PRO A 460 1.61 35.61 -21.74
CA PRO A 460 1.14 36.98 -21.99
C PRO A 460 1.31 37.42 -23.45
N GLN A 461 2.20 36.74 -24.19
CA GLN A 461 2.43 36.98 -25.61
C GLN A 461 1.29 36.44 -26.50
N CYS A 462 0.37 35.65 -25.98
CA CYS A 462 -0.77 35.13 -26.74
C CYS A 462 -1.75 36.20 -27.22
N SER A 463 -1.77 37.37 -26.55
CA SER A 463 -2.69 38.46 -26.89
C SER A 463 -2.06 39.53 -27.78
N SER A 464 -0.78 39.37 -28.16
CA SER A 464 -0.07 40.37 -28.98
C SER A 464 0.20 39.84 -30.38
N ASP A 465 -0.45 40.47 -31.37
CA ASP A 465 -0.24 40.31 -32.82
C ASP A 465 1.18 40.70 -33.31
N SER A 466 2.12 40.90 -32.37
CA SER A 466 3.43 41.42 -32.67
C SER A 466 4.42 40.29 -32.93
N GLN A 467 4.79 40.16 -34.19
CA GLN A 467 5.97 39.48 -34.75
C GLN A 467 7.29 39.93 -34.06
N LYS A 468 7.44 39.71 -32.75
CA LYS A 468 8.65 40.02 -31.99
C LYS A 468 9.41 38.72 -31.74
N MET A 469 10.53 38.58 -32.46
CA MET A 469 11.59 37.57 -32.36
C MET A 469 11.22 36.29 -31.60
N HIS A 470 10.72 35.31 -32.35
CA HIS A 470 10.32 33.95 -31.98
C HIS A 470 11.45 33.04 -31.46
N THR A 471 12.53 33.58 -30.89
CA THR A 471 13.74 32.80 -30.54
C THR A 471 14.35 33.10 -29.17
N ALA A 472 13.80 34.05 -28.40
CA ALA A 472 14.23 34.25 -27.02
C ALA A 472 13.62 33.18 -26.12
N ARG A 473 14.45 32.42 -25.40
CA ARG A 473 13.99 31.60 -24.28
C ARG A 473 13.39 32.51 -23.23
N ASN A 474 12.08 32.42 -23.06
CA ASN A 474 11.36 33.20 -22.08
C ASN A 474 11.29 32.41 -20.77
N ARG A 475 11.24 33.10 -19.63
CA ARG A 475 11.05 32.46 -18.33
C ARG A 475 9.67 32.78 -17.80
N ILE A 476 9.01 31.78 -17.19
CA ILE A 476 7.80 32.03 -16.42
C ILE A 476 8.14 32.98 -15.27
N SER A 477 7.30 34.00 -15.06
CA SER A 477 7.51 34.98 -14.00
C SER A 477 7.40 34.30 -12.62
N ALA A 478 8.11 34.81 -11.62
CA ALA A 478 8.05 34.26 -10.25
C ALA A 478 6.62 34.28 -9.68
N GLN A 479 5.84 35.32 -10.01
CA GLN A 479 4.45 35.47 -9.55
C GLN A 479 3.51 34.45 -10.21
N ASP A 480 3.70 34.18 -11.51
CA ASP A 480 2.88 33.19 -12.20
C ASP A 480 3.26 31.77 -11.77
N LEU A 481 4.56 31.50 -11.55
CA LEU A 481 5.01 30.22 -11.01
C LEU A 481 4.44 29.97 -9.61
N GLN A 482 4.41 30.99 -8.75
CA GLN A 482 3.79 30.90 -7.43
C GLN A 482 2.30 30.53 -7.53
N LYS A 483 1.52 31.21 -8.37
CA LYS A 483 0.09 30.90 -8.59
C LYS A 483 -0.10 29.47 -9.11
N ILE A 484 0.75 29.02 -10.03
CA ILE A 484 0.73 27.64 -10.55
C ILE A 484 0.99 26.64 -9.42
N LEU A 485 2.00 26.90 -8.58
CA LEU A 485 2.33 26.03 -7.45
C LEU A 485 1.22 26.00 -6.40
N GLU A 486 0.54 27.12 -6.13
CA GLU A 486 -0.65 27.15 -5.27
C GLU A 486 -1.77 26.24 -5.79
N VAL A 487 -2.00 26.24 -7.12
CA VAL A 487 -2.95 25.31 -7.75
C VAL A 487 -2.48 23.86 -7.60
N PHE A 488 -1.19 23.57 -7.77
CA PHE A 488 -0.65 22.23 -7.56
C PHE A 488 -0.75 21.75 -6.11
N VAL A 489 -0.53 22.61 -5.12
CA VAL A 489 -0.77 22.27 -3.70
C VAL A 489 -2.26 21.97 -3.49
N GLY A 490 -3.15 22.74 -4.10
CA GLY A 490 -4.59 22.45 -4.09
C GLY A 490 -4.94 21.10 -4.71
N GLN A 491 -4.32 20.74 -5.84
CA GLN A 491 -4.51 19.43 -6.47
C GLN A 491 -3.91 18.30 -5.63
N LEU A 492 -2.75 18.51 -5.02
CA LEU A 492 -2.13 17.54 -4.12
C LEU A 492 -3.04 17.25 -2.92
N ARG A 493 -3.61 18.28 -2.29
CA ARG A 493 -4.61 18.11 -1.22
C ARG A 493 -5.77 17.22 -1.67
N LEU A 494 -6.32 17.46 -2.87
CA LEU A 494 -7.40 16.64 -3.44
C LEU A 494 -6.98 15.18 -3.69
N LEU A 495 -5.75 14.95 -4.18
CA LEU A 495 -5.22 13.59 -4.41
C LEU A 495 -5.04 12.82 -3.09
N PHE A 496 -4.70 13.50 -2.01
CA PHE A 496 -4.63 12.93 -0.66
C PHE A 496 -6.00 12.82 0.03
N GLY A 497 -7.10 13.15 -0.67
CA GLY A 497 -8.46 13.03 -0.15
C GLY A 497 -8.93 14.20 0.71
N VAL A 498 -8.17 15.30 0.77
CA VAL A 498 -8.57 16.52 1.48
C VAL A 498 -9.32 17.42 0.51
N ASN A 499 -10.62 17.57 0.71
CA ASN A 499 -11.44 18.47 -0.10
C ASN A 499 -11.21 19.92 0.34
N SER A 500 -10.88 20.83 -0.57
CA SER A 500 -10.77 22.27 -0.32
C SER A 500 -12.04 23.05 -0.65
N SER A 501 -13.01 22.43 -1.32
CA SER A 501 -14.28 23.05 -1.73
C SER A 501 -15.33 22.94 -0.62
N HIS A 502 -15.14 23.68 0.46
CA HIS A 502 -16.08 23.72 1.57
C HIS A 502 -17.20 24.77 1.40
N LYS A 503 -17.86 24.78 0.23
CA LYS A 503 -19.08 25.58 0.04
C LYS A 503 -20.26 24.84 0.66
N GLU A 504 -20.30 24.80 1.98
CA GLU A 504 -21.39 24.19 2.72
C GLU A 504 -22.13 25.19 3.60
N SER A 505 -23.42 24.95 3.77
CA SER A 505 -24.26 25.71 4.67
C SER A 505 -23.71 25.69 6.10
N GLY A 506 -23.49 26.88 6.65
CA GLY A 506 -23.18 27.11 8.06
C GLY A 506 -21.70 27.29 8.44
N ILE A 507 -20.73 27.07 7.53
CA ILE A 507 -19.31 27.42 7.79
C ILE A 507 -18.92 28.62 6.92
N SER A 508 -18.38 29.65 7.56
CA SER A 508 -18.07 30.93 6.91
C SER A 508 -16.71 30.93 6.23
N LYS A 509 -15.67 30.38 6.88
CA LYS A 509 -14.29 30.39 6.36
C LYS A 509 -13.49 29.20 6.89
N PHE A 510 -12.55 28.71 6.08
CA PHE A 510 -11.48 27.82 6.48
C PHE A 510 -10.16 28.57 6.33
N ILE A 511 -9.30 28.52 7.34
CA ILE A 511 -7.98 29.15 7.29
C ILE A 511 -7.00 28.21 6.60
N ALA A 512 -6.28 28.73 5.62
CA ALA A 512 -5.24 27.99 4.91
C ALA A 512 -3.93 27.98 5.71
N SER A 513 -3.19 26.88 5.61
CA SER A 513 -1.86 26.74 6.20
C SER A 513 -0.78 27.05 5.16
N GLU A 514 0.26 27.76 5.56
CA GLU A 514 1.45 28.00 4.73
C GLU A 514 2.20 26.70 4.40
N LYS A 515 2.03 25.66 5.23
CA LYS A 515 2.60 24.32 5.02
C LYS A 515 1.80 23.47 4.01
N GLY A 516 0.78 24.05 3.38
CA GLY A 516 -0.11 23.37 2.43
C GLY A 516 -1.19 22.51 3.08
N PHE A 517 -0.98 21.97 4.29
CA PHE A 517 -1.98 21.22 5.07
C PHE A 517 -2.13 21.81 6.47
N THR A 518 -3.37 21.83 7.00
CA THR A 518 -3.64 22.22 8.38
C THR A 518 -3.33 21.07 9.34
N GLU A 519 -3.11 21.36 10.62
CA GLU A 519 -2.73 20.32 11.59
C GLU A 519 -3.83 19.27 11.78
N TRP A 520 -5.09 19.69 11.78
CA TRP A 520 -6.22 18.77 11.91
C TRP A 520 -6.41 17.91 10.65
N GLU A 521 -6.08 18.43 9.45
CA GLU A 521 -6.06 17.64 8.21
C GLU A 521 -4.97 16.58 8.26
N LEU A 522 -3.77 16.95 8.71
CA LEU A 522 -2.66 16.01 8.89
C LEU A 522 -3.00 14.91 9.90
N ASP A 523 -3.61 15.26 11.04
CA ASP A 523 -4.04 14.27 12.03
C ASP A 523 -5.05 13.28 11.45
N VAL A 524 -5.99 13.72 10.60
CA VAL A 524 -6.94 12.84 9.91
C VAL A 524 -6.19 11.92 8.93
N LEU A 525 -5.30 12.49 8.11
CA LEU A 525 -4.52 11.73 7.13
C LEU A 525 -3.66 10.67 7.80
N TYR A 526 -2.97 11.00 8.90
CA TYR A 526 -2.11 10.07 9.63
C TYR A 526 -2.91 8.91 10.22
N ARG A 527 -4.08 9.18 10.82
CA ARG A 527 -4.95 8.13 11.38
C ARG A 527 -5.50 7.22 10.30
N HIS A 528 -5.99 7.80 9.21
CA HIS A 528 -6.52 7.02 8.09
C HIS A 528 -5.42 6.15 7.45
N HIS A 529 -4.23 6.72 7.24
CA HIS A 529 -3.06 5.99 6.74
C HIS A 529 -2.67 4.84 7.66
N ALA A 530 -2.56 5.11 8.97
CA ALA A 530 -2.11 4.13 9.94
C ALA A 530 -3.03 2.92 9.96
N CYS A 531 -4.35 3.17 10.00
CA CYS A 531 -5.33 2.10 9.97
C CYS A 531 -5.36 1.32 8.67
N SER A 532 -5.37 2.03 7.53
CA SER A 532 -5.36 1.39 6.21
C SER A 532 -4.11 0.51 6.06
N ASN A 533 -2.93 1.02 6.42
CA ASN A 533 -1.67 0.27 6.36
C ASN A 533 -1.62 -0.93 7.30
N ILE A 534 -2.12 -0.79 8.54
CA ILE A 534 -2.18 -1.91 9.48
C ILE A 534 -3.12 -2.99 8.91
N LEU A 535 -4.28 -2.61 8.38
CA LEU A 535 -5.21 -3.56 7.75
C LEU A 535 -4.59 -4.25 6.52
N SER A 536 -3.94 -3.50 5.62
CA SER A 536 -3.22 -4.04 4.46
C SER A 536 -2.07 -4.95 4.89
N CYS A 537 -1.32 -4.60 5.93
CA CYS A 537 -0.27 -5.42 6.50
C CYS A 537 -0.83 -6.76 7.01
N LEU A 538 -1.91 -6.73 7.78
CA LEU A 538 -2.55 -7.92 8.34
C LEU A 538 -3.07 -8.86 7.26
N THR A 539 -3.79 -8.32 6.27
CA THR A 539 -4.33 -9.10 5.14
C THR A 539 -3.21 -9.69 4.27
N THR A 540 -2.10 -8.97 4.09
CA THR A 540 -0.91 -9.46 3.37
C THR A 540 -0.22 -10.59 4.12
N LEU A 541 0.00 -10.44 5.43
CA LEU A 541 0.61 -11.47 6.27
C LEU A 541 -0.28 -12.72 6.41
N GLU A 542 -1.61 -12.53 6.44
CA GLU A 542 -2.58 -13.63 6.40
C GLU A 542 -2.50 -14.39 5.07
N SER A 543 -2.49 -13.65 3.95
CA SER A 543 -2.33 -14.24 2.61
C SER A 543 -1.02 -15.01 2.49
N LEU A 544 0.08 -14.46 3.03
CA LEU A 544 1.37 -15.15 3.12
C LEU A 544 1.26 -16.44 3.95
N SER A 545 0.64 -16.38 5.13
CA SER A 545 0.43 -17.55 5.99
C SER A 545 -0.36 -18.65 5.27
N ASN A 546 -1.47 -18.28 4.62
CA ASN A 546 -2.32 -19.21 3.88
C ASN A 546 -1.59 -19.81 2.66
N LEU A 547 -0.76 -19.01 1.97
CA LEU A 547 0.08 -19.48 0.87
C LEU A 547 1.12 -20.50 1.35
N VAL A 548 1.82 -20.21 2.45
CA VAL A 548 2.84 -21.11 3.02
C VAL A 548 2.24 -22.43 3.50
N GLN A 549 1.02 -22.39 4.07
CA GLN A 549 0.30 -23.57 4.53
C GLN A 549 -0.25 -24.41 3.36
N SER A 550 -0.78 -23.78 2.32
CA SER A 550 -1.34 -24.47 1.15
C SER A 550 -0.28 -25.10 0.25
N LEU A 551 0.98 -24.61 0.30
CA LEU A 551 2.12 -25.13 -0.45
C LEU A 551 3.21 -25.70 0.48
N PRO A 552 3.12 -26.98 0.92
CA PRO A 552 4.06 -27.60 1.87
C PRO A 552 5.51 -27.75 1.39
N ARG A 553 5.79 -27.42 0.12
CA ARG A 553 7.15 -27.42 -0.45
C ARG A 553 7.59 -26.08 -1.03
N MET A 554 6.89 -25.01 -0.67
CA MET A 554 7.36 -23.64 -0.87
C MET A 554 8.65 -23.37 -0.07
N ILE A 555 9.60 -22.67 -0.70
CA ILE A 555 10.86 -22.24 -0.09
C ILE A 555 10.58 -20.96 0.69
N VAL A 556 10.82 -20.99 2.00
CA VAL A 556 10.74 -19.81 2.88
C VAL A 556 12.13 -19.56 3.43
N THR A 557 12.79 -18.52 2.92
CA THR A 557 14.12 -18.11 3.37
C THR A 557 14.07 -17.46 4.74
N ASP A 558 15.20 -17.41 5.43
CA ASP A 558 15.32 -16.71 6.73
C ASP A 558 15.04 -15.20 6.59
N GLU A 559 15.31 -14.61 5.42
CA GLU A 559 14.99 -13.20 5.14
C GLU A 559 13.49 -12.93 5.19
N ILE A 560 12.67 -13.79 4.60
CA ILE A 560 11.20 -13.70 4.69
C ILE A 560 10.76 -13.81 6.15
N GLY A 561 11.32 -14.77 6.90
CA GLY A 561 11.02 -14.93 8.32
C GLY A 561 11.35 -13.69 9.14
N LYS A 562 12.50 -13.05 8.86
CA LYS A 562 12.92 -11.80 9.49
C LYS A 562 12.01 -10.63 9.11
N GLN A 563 11.65 -10.48 7.84
CA GLN A 563 10.75 -9.44 7.34
C GLN A 563 9.37 -9.56 8.01
N VAL A 564 8.80 -10.77 8.09
CA VAL A 564 7.53 -11.03 8.79
C VAL A 564 7.63 -10.65 10.27
N LYS A 565 8.72 -11.02 10.95
CA LYS A 565 8.91 -10.66 12.37
C LYS A 565 8.99 -9.13 12.57
N LEU A 566 9.79 -8.44 11.76
CA LEU A 566 9.94 -7.00 11.84
C LEU A 566 8.65 -6.25 11.46
N SER A 567 7.89 -6.79 10.49
CA SER A 567 6.58 -6.28 10.11
C SER A 567 5.60 -6.35 11.27
N LEU A 568 5.54 -7.48 11.98
CA LEU A 568 4.71 -7.64 13.17
C LEU A 568 5.12 -6.70 14.31
N GLU A 569 6.41 -6.58 14.60
CA GLU A 569 6.91 -5.64 15.61
C GLU A 569 6.54 -4.19 15.28
N ALA A 570 6.66 -3.79 14.00
CA ALA A 570 6.26 -2.47 13.53
C ALA A 570 4.75 -2.26 13.62
N ALA A 571 3.93 -3.27 13.31
CA ALA A 571 2.47 -3.20 13.44
C ALA A 571 2.03 -3.03 14.90
N TYR A 572 2.66 -3.74 15.85
CA TYR A 572 2.40 -3.56 17.28
C TYR A 572 2.81 -2.17 17.78
N LEU A 573 3.94 -1.64 17.30
CA LEU A 573 4.36 -0.27 17.61
C LEU A 573 3.36 0.76 17.07
N ALA A 574 2.90 0.59 15.82
CA ALA A 574 1.88 1.44 15.22
C ALA A 574 0.58 1.42 16.04
N GLN A 575 0.09 0.23 16.41
CA GLN A 575 -1.11 0.10 17.25
C GLN A 575 -0.93 0.73 18.65
N ARG A 576 0.24 0.59 19.27
CA ARG A 576 0.54 1.20 20.58
C ARG A 576 0.61 2.72 20.48
N ASN A 577 1.25 3.26 19.44
CA ASN A 577 1.31 4.70 19.22
C ASN A 577 -0.08 5.27 18.93
N ALA A 578 -0.89 4.56 18.14
CA ALA A 578 -2.29 4.88 17.89
C ALA A 578 -3.10 4.93 19.19
N SER A 579 -2.97 3.94 20.08
CA SER A 579 -3.71 3.92 21.35
C SER A 579 -3.25 5.00 22.33
N LEU A 580 -2.01 5.47 22.23
CA LEU A 580 -1.51 6.63 22.95
C LEU A 580 -1.96 7.96 22.35
N GLY A 581 -2.48 7.97 21.11
CA GLY A 581 -2.86 9.17 20.37
C GLY A 581 -1.70 9.91 19.70
N ILE A 582 -0.56 9.22 19.48
CA ILE A 582 0.63 9.72 18.78
C ILE A 582 0.49 9.36 17.29
N ASN A 583 -0.20 10.22 16.54
CA ASN A 583 -0.65 9.90 15.17
C ASN A 583 0.50 9.82 14.16
N ASP A 584 1.49 10.71 14.26
CA ASP A 584 2.68 10.79 13.41
C ASP A 584 3.55 9.51 13.52
N ALA A 585 3.94 9.13 14.75
CA ALA A 585 4.75 7.93 14.98
C ALA A 585 3.98 6.64 14.67
N SER A 586 2.64 6.67 14.80
CA SER A 586 1.76 5.58 14.37
C SER A 586 1.77 5.42 12.85
N ALA A 587 1.61 6.53 12.12
CA ALA A 587 1.68 6.54 10.66
C ALA A 587 3.02 6.02 10.14
N GLU A 588 4.15 6.49 10.68
CA GLU A 588 5.48 6.04 10.26
C GLU A 588 5.67 4.53 10.49
N SER A 589 5.31 4.05 11.68
CA SER A 589 5.44 2.62 12.04
C SER A 589 4.53 1.74 11.19
N SER A 590 3.33 2.23 10.83
CA SER A 590 2.39 1.51 9.96
C SER A 590 2.92 1.36 8.54
N THR A 591 3.57 2.40 7.99
CA THR A 591 4.18 2.39 6.66
C THR A 591 5.26 1.34 6.60
N LYS A 592 6.12 1.30 7.64
CA LYS A 592 7.16 0.29 7.77
C LYS A 592 6.59 -1.13 7.89
N ALA A 593 5.51 -1.31 8.64
CA ALA A 593 4.85 -2.61 8.78
C ALA A 593 4.33 -3.14 7.44
N ARG A 594 3.62 -2.30 6.67
CA ARG A 594 3.09 -2.63 5.34
C ARG A 594 4.22 -2.94 4.36
N ALA A 595 5.24 -2.08 4.27
CA ALA A 595 6.38 -2.27 3.37
C ALA A 595 7.09 -3.62 3.62
N LEU A 596 7.35 -3.98 4.88
CA LEU A 596 7.99 -5.25 5.23
C LEU A 596 7.09 -6.47 4.96
N ALA A 597 5.77 -6.34 5.14
CA ALA A 597 4.83 -7.42 4.81
C ALA A 597 4.78 -7.68 3.30
N GLU A 598 4.72 -6.62 2.50
CA GLU A 598 4.75 -6.72 1.05
C GLU A 598 6.10 -7.22 0.53
N ASP A 599 7.22 -6.76 1.09
CA ASP A 599 8.55 -7.28 0.75
C ASP A 599 8.68 -8.78 1.01
N ALA A 600 8.08 -9.27 2.10
CA ALA A 600 8.02 -10.70 2.40
C ALA A 600 7.13 -11.46 1.41
N PHE A 601 5.94 -10.94 1.09
CA PHE A 601 4.97 -11.61 0.20
C PHE A 601 5.45 -11.65 -1.26
N PHE A 602 5.98 -10.53 -1.75
CA PHE A 602 6.49 -10.39 -3.11
C PHE A 602 7.99 -10.71 -3.23
N HIS A 603 8.55 -11.44 -2.26
CA HIS A 603 9.95 -11.85 -2.31
C HIS A 603 10.19 -12.77 -3.54
N PRO A 604 11.28 -12.57 -4.32
CA PRO A 604 11.51 -13.33 -5.55
C PRO A 604 11.50 -14.86 -5.38
N SER A 605 11.92 -15.37 -4.22
CA SER A 605 11.90 -16.81 -3.92
C SER A 605 10.49 -17.39 -3.75
N ILE A 606 9.50 -16.56 -3.38
CA ILE A 606 8.09 -16.96 -3.30
C ILE A 606 7.44 -16.93 -4.70
N MET A 607 7.85 -15.99 -5.53
CA MET A 607 7.31 -15.82 -6.89
C MET A 607 7.88 -16.79 -7.92
N SER A 608 9.09 -17.31 -7.70
CA SER A 608 9.73 -18.22 -8.64
C SER A 608 9.06 -19.60 -8.64
N ILE A 609 8.66 -20.08 -9.82
CA ILE A 609 7.89 -21.31 -10.10
C ILE A 609 8.66 -22.62 -9.80
N SER A 610 9.62 -22.64 -8.86
CA SER A 610 10.39 -23.86 -8.53
C SER A 610 9.64 -24.84 -7.62
N TYR A 611 8.31 -24.78 -7.55
CA TYR A 611 7.51 -25.68 -6.71
C TYR A 611 7.23 -26.99 -7.45
N SER A 612 8.21 -27.88 -7.46
CA SER A 612 7.95 -29.25 -7.91
C SER A 612 6.93 -29.91 -6.97
N SER A 613 5.78 -30.34 -7.50
CA SER A 613 4.74 -31.08 -6.76
C SER A 613 5.25 -32.46 -6.32
N ILE A 614 4.62 -33.07 -5.31
CA ILE A 614 5.03 -34.40 -4.82
C ILE A 614 5.03 -35.43 -5.94
N GLU A 615 4.12 -35.28 -6.89
CA GLU A 615 4.01 -36.07 -8.11
C GLU A 615 5.25 -35.91 -9.00
N HIS A 616 5.75 -34.68 -9.19
CA HIS A 616 6.97 -34.44 -9.97
C HIS A 616 8.20 -35.07 -9.32
N TYR A 617 8.29 -35.02 -7.99
CA TYR A 617 9.33 -35.71 -7.24
C TYR A 617 9.26 -37.23 -7.43
N PHE A 618 8.07 -37.83 -7.28
CA PHE A 618 7.88 -39.25 -7.56
C PHE A 618 8.19 -39.59 -9.02
N ALA A 619 7.82 -38.76 -9.99
CA ALA A 619 8.10 -38.98 -11.39
C ALA A 619 9.61 -39.00 -11.71
N ILE A 620 10.40 -38.14 -11.05
CA ILE A 620 11.86 -38.11 -11.22
C ILE A 620 12.52 -39.32 -10.55
N TYR A 621 12.15 -39.63 -9.30
CA TYR A 621 12.91 -40.58 -8.49
C TYR A 621 12.39 -42.03 -8.57
N MET A 622 11.09 -42.27 -8.78
CA MET A 622 10.53 -43.63 -8.82
C MET A 622 11.12 -44.52 -9.93
N PRO A 623 11.42 -44.05 -11.15
CA PRO A 623 12.05 -44.88 -12.17
C PRO A 623 13.39 -45.50 -11.73
N PHE A 624 14.15 -44.79 -10.89
CA PHE A 624 15.45 -45.26 -10.39
C PHE A 624 15.31 -46.14 -9.15
N PHE A 625 14.47 -45.75 -8.18
CA PHE A 625 14.38 -46.45 -6.90
C PHE A 625 13.38 -47.60 -6.89
N ALA A 626 12.23 -47.50 -7.58
CA ALA A 626 11.18 -48.52 -7.49
C ALA A 626 11.61 -49.91 -7.99
N PRO A 627 12.35 -50.04 -9.13
CA PRO A 627 12.83 -51.35 -9.58
C PRO A 627 13.82 -51.96 -8.57
N VAL A 628 14.74 -51.15 -8.04
CA VAL A 628 15.74 -51.59 -7.06
C VAL A 628 15.06 -52.01 -5.74
N CYS A 629 14.14 -51.20 -5.22
CA CYS A 629 13.30 -51.52 -4.06
C CYS A 629 12.62 -52.89 -4.24
N LEU A 630 11.96 -53.08 -5.39
CA LEU A 630 11.20 -54.29 -5.70
C LEU A 630 12.10 -55.52 -5.70
N HIS A 631 13.27 -55.45 -6.36
CA HIS A 631 14.20 -56.56 -6.43
C HIS A 631 14.80 -56.92 -5.06
N VAL A 632 15.17 -55.93 -4.25
CA VAL A 632 15.73 -56.13 -2.90
C VAL A 632 14.67 -56.75 -1.98
N LEU A 633 13.42 -56.25 -2.01
CA LEU A 633 12.31 -56.79 -1.23
C LEU A 633 11.96 -58.22 -1.63
N LEU A 634 11.84 -58.50 -2.93
CA LEU A 634 11.55 -59.86 -3.42
C LEU A 634 12.67 -60.85 -3.07
N ALA A 635 13.94 -60.43 -3.15
CA ALA A 635 15.07 -61.24 -2.75
C ALA A 635 15.02 -61.59 -1.25
N ALA A 636 14.75 -60.59 -0.39
CA ALA A 636 14.62 -60.79 1.04
C ALA A 636 13.42 -61.71 1.39
N ILE A 637 12.25 -61.49 0.79
CA ILE A 637 11.05 -62.31 1.02
C ILE A 637 11.30 -63.77 0.59
N LYS A 638 11.94 -63.99 -0.57
CA LYS A 638 12.27 -65.33 -1.06
C LYS A 638 13.23 -66.04 -0.11
N GLU A 639 14.27 -65.38 0.36
CA GLU A 639 15.25 -65.99 1.27
C GLU A 639 14.66 -66.25 2.67
N VAL A 640 13.81 -65.36 3.18
CA VAL A 640 13.09 -65.57 4.44
C VAL A 640 12.13 -66.77 4.33
N LYS A 641 11.36 -66.87 3.23
CA LYS A 641 10.47 -68.02 2.99
C LYS A 641 11.26 -69.32 2.85
N ARG A 642 12.40 -69.30 2.14
CA ARG A 642 13.31 -70.44 2.02
C ARG A 642 13.84 -70.87 3.38
N TYR A 643 14.36 -69.94 4.19
CA TYR A 643 14.89 -70.24 5.52
C TYR A 643 13.81 -70.81 6.45
N ARG A 644 12.58 -70.27 6.43
CA ARG A 644 11.46 -70.82 7.21
C ARG A 644 11.12 -72.25 6.80
N ARG A 645 11.05 -72.55 5.49
CA ARG A 645 10.79 -73.91 4.97
C ARG A 645 11.91 -74.89 5.36
N GLU A 646 13.16 -74.50 5.19
CA GLU A 646 14.33 -75.33 5.53
C GLU A 646 14.43 -75.57 7.05
N ARG A 647 14.10 -74.55 7.86
CA ARG A 647 14.02 -74.69 9.32
C ARG A 647 12.88 -75.60 9.75
N ALA A 648 11.72 -75.53 9.09
CA ALA A 648 10.61 -76.44 9.35
C ALA A 648 10.97 -77.91 9.02
N LYS A 649 11.65 -78.15 7.90
CA LYS A 649 12.18 -79.49 7.54
C LYS A 649 13.20 -80.02 8.55
N TYR A 650 14.09 -79.15 9.05
CA TYR A 650 15.06 -79.52 10.10
C TYR A 650 14.39 -79.78 11.46
N LEU A 651 13.41 -78.97 11.85
CA LEU A 651 12.64 -79.18 13.09
C LEU A 651 11.78 -80.46 13.02
N ALA A 652 11.18 -80.76 11.87
CA ALA A 652 10.46 -82.01 11.63
C ALA A 652 11.39 -83.22 11.69
N PHE A 653 12.64 -83.09 11.20
CA PHE A 653 13.67 -84.12 11.35
C PHE A 653 14.06 -84.34 12.82
N LEU A 654 14.30 -83.26 13.59
CA LEU A 654 14.59 -83.36 15.03
C LEU A 654 13.44 -83.97 15.84
N ALA A 655 12.18 -83.58 15.54
CA ALA A 655 11.01 -84.13 16.19
C ALA A 655 10.82 -85.63 15.89
N ALA A 656 11.12 -86.07 14.66
CA ALA A 656 11.10 -87.49 14.31
C ALA A 656 12.19 -88.31 15.00
N GLN A 657 13.35 -87.69 15.29
CA GLN A 657 14.47 -88.34 15.98
C GLN A 657 14.24 -88.44 17.50
N ALA A 658 13.55 -87.46 18.09
CA ALA A 658 13.15 -87.47 19.50
C ALA A 658 11.95 -88.39 19.80
N GLY A 659 11.15 -88.75 18.79
CA GLY A 659 10.08 -89.75 18.92
C GLY A 659 10.52 -91.19 18.64
N SER A 660 11.77 -91.41 18.21
CA SER A 660 12.37 -92.74 17.97
C SER A 660 13.38 -93.15 19.04
N SER A 661 13.52 -92.36 20.11
CA SER A 661 14.22 -92.67 21.35
C SER A 661 13.20 -92.92 22.45
#